data_AF-A0A7R7TB85-F1
#
_entry.id   AF-A0A7R7TB85-F1
#
_cell.length_a   1.000
_cell.length_b   1.000
_cell.length_c   1.000
_cell.angle_alpha   90.00
_cell.angle_beta   90.00
_cell.angle_gamma   90.00
#
_symmetry.space_group_name_H-M   'P 1'
#
loop_
_entity.id
_entity.type
_entity.pdbx_description
1 polymer ?
#
loop_
_entity_poly.entity_id
_entity_poly.type
_entity_poly.pdbx_seq_one_letter_code
_entity_poly.pdbx_strand_id
1 'polypeptide(L)'
;MSTPNERIEDSLVRLESDTSTLNEIVHGPEHETVPTESGPVPTVAELFRQIGERVESVTDAAAKSAEASRVSAESAAASANVAANQVNAAAASAERAEQEAIAAGSAAGQAGAQASTAAESAQQARASAQASSQSANQAVSAAQEAGKKADAAGEAAQTAGAKADRILAAGDASKGAGAVPYDQKLDYQDGSVGAAIRAGGGQAVQKLRDDLADSSSEDGGGHLIAFSQFGATGAVARNINSKARDIVSVLDFGATGNGTTDDTLAIQAAINYVRSKPNGVLYFPPRRPGMYFRITAPLLINGPIKIRGEGPNSTTILGVGMAAGSYLIDCNVAAEDVVEHLEISGLTLRSNNNLPSGIRAHNVSYLTVSDVVARSLNHGLTLSGTRTYSNFFDRFTGYAIKGNTVRLDGYNGGGHITFNNCTFSGDAGLTVISNSAVNNLTFTNSNFEQCVSASLAVYGDVFGLSIVGCRTEASNGNDFVINPNSGRSVTGLSVTGCFFTSNSGSSRPIVLGGSGGKVRGFMVAGNHVGYAGTSFVHLNGDGESGVVCGNYLSVSGMLPTNTQRAGVVVHSNESSGGKCPEYWGFAQWGAADGAFTFTDGSGANLELANVAGRYTRIGRNIFWQAYVVYPTTSDTRQASLAGLPLAASGGFVGRTGGTVDATNASLDLAIWHGSPNSSSVSVMNRQTLAAITNAQLSGKQLYLSGHYTI
;
A
#
# COMPACT_ATOMS: atom_id res chain seq x y z
N MET A 1 83.93 75.25 -73.99
CA MET A 1 82.90 75.73 -73.04
C MET A 1 81.82 76.36 -73.89
N SER A 2 80.69 75.67 -74.05
CA SER A 2 79.52 76.26 -74.68
C SER A 2 79.17 77.53 -73.90
N THR A 3 78.99 78.62 -74.62
CA THR A 3 78.64 79.91 -74.03
C THR A 3 77.36 79.77 -73.22
N PRO A 4 77.11 80.61 -72.19
CA PRO A 4 75.87 80.54 -71.42
C PRO A 4 74.62 80.49 -72.30
N ASN A 5 74.62 81.20 -73.44
CA ASN A 5 73.56 81.15 -74.43
C ASN A 5 73.43 79.80 -75.14
N GLU A 6 74.53 79.15 -75.56
CA GLU A 6 74.49 77.82 -76.19
C GLU A 6 74.03 76.72 -75.22
N ARG A 7 74.36 76.82 -73.92
CA ARG A 7 73.85 75.88 -72.91
C ARG A 7 72.37 76.10 -72.61
N ILE A 8 71.92 77.35 -72.66
CA ILE A 8 70.50 77.70 -72.52
C ILE A 8 69.72 77.19 -73.74
N GLU A 9 70.25 77.36 -74.95
CA GLU A 9 69.67 76.82 -76.19
C GLU A 9 69.59 75.28 -76.16
N ASP A 10 70.67 74.57 -75.83
CA ASP A 10 70.66 73.09 -75.79
C ASP A 10 69.75 72.54 -74.67
N SER A 11 69.67 73.27 -73.54
CA SER A 11 68.73 72.95 -72.45
C SER A 11 67.28 73.26 -72.84
N LEU A 12 67.04 74.32 -73.61
CA LEU A 12 65.73 74.66 -74.15
C LEU A 12 65.27 73.62 -75.17
N VAL A 13 66.15 73.17 -76.06
CA VAL A 13 65.85 72.11 -77.04
C VAL A 13 65.54 70.78 -76.35
N ARG A 14 66.30 70.40 -75.32
CA ARG A 14 65.97 69.22 -74.49
C ARG A 14 64.67 69.40 -73.72
N LEU A 15 64.43 70.57 -73.12
CA LEU A 15 63.17 70.86 -72.43
C LEU A 15 61.98 70.81 -73.40
N GLU A 16 62.12 71.31 -74.62
CA GLU A 16 61.08 71.25 -75.64
C GLU A 16 60.82 69.81 -76.08
N SER A 17 61.89 69.01 -76.28
CA SER A 17 61.78 67.58 -76.59
C SER A 17 61.12 66.80 -75.45
N ASP A 18 61.60 66.96 -74.21
CA ASP A 18 61.07 66.28 -73.02
C ASP A 18 59.64 66.73 -72.72
N THR A 19 59.33 68.02 -72.92
CA THR A 19 57.97 68.55 -72.78
C THR A 19 57.07 67.97 -73.87
N SER A 20 57.57 67.79 -75.09
CA SER A 20 56.83 67.14 -76.18
C SER A 20 56.58 65.67 -75.87
N THR A 21 57.59 64.91 -75.41
CA THR A 21 57.44 63.51 -75.00
C THR A 21 56.50 63.35 -73.81
N LEU A 22 56.59 64.24 -72.82
CA LEU A 22 55.67 64.27 -71.68
C LEU A 22 54.24 64.59 -72.13
N ASN A 23 54.08 65.55 -73.05
CA ASN A 23 52.79 65.91 -73.63
C ASN A 23 52.17 64.73 -74.40
N GLU A 24 52.98 63.96 -75.15
CA GLU A 24 52.53 62.73 -75.81
C GLU A 24 52.19 61.62 -74.81
N ILE A 25 52.95 61.44 -73.73
CA ILE A 25 52.60 60.47 -72.68
C ILE A 25 51.28 60.86 -71.99
N VAL A 26 51.03 62.15 -71.74
CA VAL A 26 49.85 62.62 -71.01
C VAL A 26 48.60 62.77 -71.89
N HIS A 27 48.76 63.11 -73.17
CA HIS A 27 47.64 63.39 -74.09
C HIS A 27 47.58 62.47 -75.32
N GLY A 28 48.47 61.48 -75.42
CA GLY A 28 48.50 60.52 -76.52
C GLY A 28 47.34 59.52 -76.48
N PRO A 29 47.05 58.87 -77.63
CA PRO A 29 45.90 57.99 -77.81
C PRO A 29 46.02 56.65 -77.07
N GLU A 30 44.90 55.93 -76.99
CA GLU A 30 44.66 54.72 -76.17
C GLU A 30 45.41 53.44 -76.61
N HIS A 31 46.36 53.48 -77.55
CA HIS A 31 47.00 52.26 -78.09
C HIS A 31 48.50 52.41 -78.39
N GLU A 32 49.19 53.29 -77.65
CA GLU A 32 50.58 53.59 -77.96
C GLU A 32 51.45 53.61 -76.71
N THR A 33 52.63 53.01 -76.84
CA THR A 33 53.73 53.22 -75.90
C THR A 33 54.67 54.24 -76.51
N VAL A 34 54.93 55.33 -75.81
CA VAL A 34 55.86 56.37 -76.23
C VAL A 34 57.29 55.87 -75.94
N PRO A 35 58.18 55.78 -76.94
CA PRO A 35 59.56 55.37 -76.72
C PRO A 35 60.29 56.44 -75.91
N THR A 36 60.78 56.07 -74.73
CA THR A 36 61.63 56.94 -73.91
C THR A 36 63.05 56.36 -73.85
N GLU A 37 64.00 57.15 -73.36
CA GLU A 37 65.40 56.73 -73.19
C GLU A 37 65.56 55.50 -72.27
N SER A 38 64.57 55.21 -71.41
CA SER A 38 64.54 54.06 -70.51
C SER A 38 63.67 52.89 -70.99
N GLY A 39 63.16 52.97 -72.23
CA GLY A 39 62.26 52.00 -72.84
C GLY A 39 60.86 52.56 -73.13
N PRO A 40 59.99 51.81 -73.84
CA PRO A 40 58.64 52.27 -74.16
C PRO A 40 57.78 52.42 -72.90
N VAL A 41 57.15 53.58 -72.72
CA VAL A 41 56.24 53.88 -71.60
C VAL A 41 54.82 54.07 -72.17
N PRO A 42 53.79 53.40 -71.63
CA PRO A 42 52.41 53.59 -72.09
C PRO A 42 51.96 55.04 -71.87
N THR A 43 51.15 55.55 -72.79
CA THR A 43 50.42 56.81 -72.54
C THR A 43 49.52 56.66 -71.32
N VAL A 44 49.16 57.78 -70.70
CA VAL A 44 48.22 57.81 -69.56
C VAL A 44 46.88 57.18 -69.94
N ALA A 45 46.41 57.40 -71.17
CA ALA A 45 45.20 56.78 -71.70
C ALA A 45 45.32 55.25 -71.82
N GLU A 46 46.44 54.73 -72.35
CA GLU A 46 46.71 53.29 -72.43
C GLU A 46 46.88 52.65 -71.04
N LEU A 47 47.52 53.33 -70.09
CA LEU A 47 47.65 52.87 -68.71
C LEU A 47 46.27 52.75 -68.03
N PHE A 48 45.41 53.75 -68.17
CA PHE A 48 44.05 53.71 -67.61
C PHE A 48 43.19 52.63 -68.27
N ARG A 49 43.34 52.41 -69.58
CA ARG A 49 42.67 51.32 -70.30
C ARG A 49 43.09 49.95 -69.77
N GLN A 50 44.40 49.70 -69.65
CA GLN A 50 44.94 48.45 -69.10
C GLN A 50 44.52 48.22 -67.63
N ILE A 51 44.43 49.28 -66.82
CA ILE A 51 43.88 49.20 -65.47
C ILE A 51 42.40 48.84 -65.51
N GLY A 52 41.62 49.46 -66.40
CA GLY A 52 40.20 49.16 -66.62
C GLY A 52 39.97 47.68 -66.97
N GLU A 53 40.69 47.17 -67.96
CA GLU A 53 40.61 45.76 -68.38
C GLU A 53 41.00 44.79 -67.25
N ARG A 54 42.02 45.14 -66.46
CA ARG A 54 42.45 44.30 -65.34
C ARG A 54 41.44 44.32 -64.21
N VAL A 55 40.86 45.46 -63.90
CA VAL A 55 39.75 45.58 -62.92
C VAL A 55 38.57 44.75 -63.39
N GLU A 56 38.15 44.91 -64.66
CA GLU A 56 37.03 44.17 -65.25
C GLU A 56 37.24 42.65 -65.18
N SER A 57 38.44 42.17 -65.54
CA SER A 57 38.78 40.74 -65.46
C SER A 57 38.74 40.18 -64.02
N VAL A 58 39.15 40.98 -63.03
CA VAL A 58 39.14 40.58 -61.62
C VAL A 58 37.72 40.59 -61.06
N THR A 59 36.89 41.58 -61.42
CA THR A 59 35.46 41.58 -61.06
C THR A 59 34.71 40.43 -61.71
N ASP A 60 35.01 40.09 -62.97
CA ASP A 60 34.42 38.94 -63.65
C ASP A 60 34.82 37.60 -63.02
N ALA A 61 36.08 37.46 -62.63
CA ALA A 61 36.56 36.27 -61.93
C ALA A 61 35.91 36.13 -60.54
N ALA A 62 35.76 37.23 -59.81
CA ALA A 62 35.08 37.27 -58.51
C ALA A 62 33.57 36.94 -58.65
N ALA A 63 32.90 37.50 -59.66
CA ALA A 63 31.50 37.21 -59.94
C ALA A 63 31.28 35.73 -60.29
N LYS A 64 32.14 35.15 -61.13
CA LYS A 64 32.10 33.71 -61.48
C LYS A 64 32.37 32.81 -60.26
N SER A 65 33.27 33.20 -59.37
CA SER A 65 33.55 32.46 -58.13
C SER A 65 32.39 32.54 -57.12
N ALA A 66 31.76 33.71 -56.98
CA ALA A 66 30.57 33.88 -56.15
C ALA A 66 29.39 33.07 -56.70
N GLU A 67 29.21 33.07 -58.02
CA GLU A 67 28.17 32.29 -58.68
C GLU A 67 28.39 30.77 -58.52
N ALA A 68 29.63 30.28 -58.68
CA ALA A 68 29.96 28.87 -58.42
C ALA A 68 29.70 28.46 -56.96
N SER A 69 29.95 29.37 -56.01
CA SER A 69 29.67 29.16 -54.59
C SER A 69 28.16 29.14 -54.31
N ARG A 70 27.39 30.03 -54.95
CA ARG A 70 25.91 30.04 -54.87
C ARG A 70 25.32 28.73 -55.41
N VAL A 71 25.75 28.29 -56.59
CA VAL A 71 25.30 27.02 -57.21
C VAL A 71 25.67 25.82 -56.34
N SER A 72 26.85 25.84 -55.71
CA SER A 72 27.27 24.78 -54.77
C SER A 72 26.39 24.77 -53.50
N ALA A 73 26.03 25.94 -52.97
CA ALA A 73 25.12 26.04 -51.83
C ALA A 73 23.69 25.60 -52.18
N GLU A 74 23.21 25.93 -53.38
CA GLU A 74 21.89 25.49 -53.88
C GLU A 74 21.84 23.98 -54.09
N SER A 75 22.89 23.37 -54.64
CA SER A 75 22.96 21.92 -54.78
C SER A 75 23.02 21.21 -53.42
N ALA A 76 23.76 21.74 -52.44
CA ALA A 76 23.79 21.23 -51.07
C ALA A 76 22.43 21.36 -50.37
N ALA A 77 21.73 22.49 -50.55
CA ALA A 77 20.38 22.69 -50.03
C ALA A 77 19.37 21.73 -50.69
N ALA A 78 19.48 21.49 -51.99
CA ALA A 78 18.67 20.51 -52.70
C ALA A 78 18.93 19.09 -52.19
N SER A 79 20.20 18.70 -51.98
CA SER A 79 20.55 17.40 -51.39
C SER A 79 20.03 17.25 -49.95
N ALA A 80 20.06 18.31 -49.14
CA ALA A 80 19.50 18.31 -47.79
C ALA A 80 17.97 18.17 -47.82
N ASN A 81 17.28 18.84 -48.75
CA ASN A 81 15.84 18.66 -48.95
C ASN A 81 15.48 17.24 -49.42
N VAL A 82 16.28 16.64 -50.29
CA VAL A 82 16.10 15.24 -50.71
C VAL A 82 16.26 14.30 -49.51
N ALA A 83 17.28 14.49 -48.68
CA ALA A 83 17.50 13.70 -47.46
C ALA A 83 16.34 13.87 -46.46
N ALA A 84 15.87 15.11 -46.24
CA ALA A 84 14.71 15.38 -45.39
C ALA A 84 13.44 14.71 -45.92
N ASN A 85 13.22 14.73 -47.24
CA ASN A 85 12.09 14.04 -47.87
C ASN A 85 12.20 12.52 -47.75
N GLN A 86 13.39 11.95 -47.83
CA GLN A 86 13.63 10.52 -47.61
C GLN A 86 13.37 10.10 -46.16
N VAL A 87 13.77 10.93 -45.18
CA VAL A 87 13.46 10.71 -43.76
C VAL A 87 11.96 10.80 -43.50
N ASN A 88 11.27 11.79 -44.08
CA ASN A 88 9.81 11.92 -43.98
C ASN A 88 9.08 10.74 -44.64
N ALA A 89 9.57 10.23 -45.77
CA ALA A 89 9.03 9.05 -46.43
C ALA A 89 9.26 7.76 -45.63
N ALA A 90 10.42 7.63 -44.97
CA ALA A 90 10.72 6.52 -44.05
C ALA A 90 9.82 6.56 -42.81
N ALA A 91 9.60 7.73 -42.22
CA ALA A 91 8.67 7.94 -41.11
C ALA A 91 7.23 7.58 -41.50
N ALA A 92 6.75 8.05 -42.66
CA ALA A 92 5.44 7.69 -43.18
C ALA A 92 5.29 6.19 -43.52
N SER A 93 6.40 5.50 -43.81
CA SER A 93 6.40 4.05 -44.07
C SER A 93 6.40 3.23 -42.78
N ALA A 94 7.05 3.72 -41.72
CA ALA A 94 6.95 3.17 -40.37
C ALA A 94 5.54 3.36 -39.80
N GLU A 95 4.95 4.55 -39.96
CA GLU A 95 3.55 4.82 -39.59
C GLU A 95 2.56 3.94 -40.36
N ARG A 96 2.80 3.67 -41.66
CA ARG A 96 1.99 2.73 -42.45
C ARG A 96 2.11 1.29 -41.95
N ALA A 97 3.31 0.81 -41.63
CA ALA A 97 3.50 -0.54 -41.10
C ALA A 97 2.83 -0.72 -39.72
N GLU A 98 2.87 0.32 -38.88
CA GLU A 98 2.16 0.35 -37.60
C GLU A 98 0.64 0.41 -37.80
N GLN A 99 0.16 1.22 -38.74
CA GLN A 99 -1.25 1.30 -39.12
C GLN A 99 -1.77 -0.01 -39.74
N GLU A 100 -0.98 -0.75 -40.50
CA GLU A 100 -1.35 -2.06 -41.06
C GLU A 100 -1.44 -3.14 -39.98
N ALA A 101 -0.54 -3.14 -38.99
CA ALA A 101 -0.61 -4.02 -37.84
C ALA A 101 -1.83 -3.70 -36.93
N ILE A 102 -2.13 -2.41 -36.75
CA ILE A 102 -3.33 -1.94 -36.04
C ILE A 102 -4.59 -2.24 -36.85
N ALA A 103 -4.58 -2.06 -38.18
CA ALA A 103 -5.72 -2.34 -39.06
C ALA A 103 -6.04 -3.83 -39.17
N ALA A 104 -5.04 -4.73 -39.10
CA ALA A 104 -5.29 -6.16 -39.05
C ALA A 104 -5.98 -6.59 -37.74
N GLY A 105 -5.58 -6.01 -36.60
CA GLY A 105 -6.25 -6.21 -35.30
C GLY A 105 -7.60 -5.49 -35.20
N SER A 106 -7.72 -4.33 -35.86
CA SER A 106 -8.91 -3.49 -35.81
C SER A 106 -9.97 -3.88 -36.83
N ALA A 107 -9.65 -4.41 -38.01
CA ALA A 107 -10.64 -4.85 -39.00
C ALA A 107 -11.57 -5.95 -38.47
N ALA A 108 -11.06 -6.81 -37.58
CA ALA A 108 -11.84 -7.82 -36.88
C ALA A 108 -12.81 -7.25 -35.82
N GLY A 109 -12.49 -6.09 -35.21
CA GLY A 109 -13.36 -5.40 -34.24
C GLY A 109 -14.17 -4.23 -34.82
N GLN A 110 -13.70 -3.63 -35.91
CA GLN A 110 -14.26 -2.44 -36.56
C GLN A 110 -15.39 -2.78 -37.51
N ALA A 111 -15.50 -4.00 -38.06
CA ALA A 111 -16.69 -4.39 -38.83
C ALA A 111 -17.99 -4.30 -37.98
N GLY A 112 -17.89 -4.53 -36.66
CA GLY A 112 -19.00 -4.36 -35.72
C GLY A 112 -19.18 -2.92 -35.21
N ALA A 113 -18.10 -2.16 -35.02
CA ALA A 113 -18.14 -0.80 -34.48
C ALA A 113 -18.41 0.30 -35.55
N GLN A 114 -17.97 0.10 -36.81
CA GLN A 114 -18.10 1.08 -37.90
C GLN A 114 -19.55 1.35 -38.31
N ALA A 115 -20.47 0.39 -38.14
CA ALA A 115 -21.89 0.60 -38.37
C ALA A 115 -22.55 1.54 -37.33
N SER A 116 -22.06 1.52 -36.08
CA SER A 116 -22.57 2.35 -34.99
C SER A 116 -21.99 3.77 -35.03
N THR A 117 -20.69 3.89 -35.28
CA THR A 117 -19.99 5.19 -35.30
C THR A 117 -20.35 6.03 -36.53
N ALA A 118 -20.67 5.41 -37.68
CA ALA A 118 -21.11 6.13 -38.87
C ALA A 118 -22.46 6.86 -38.68
N ALA A 119 -23.38 6.30 -37.88
CA ALA A 119 -24.67 6.92 -37.55
C ALA A 119 -24.51 8.14 -36.63
N GLU A 120 -23.61 8.06 -35.65
CA GLU A 120 -23.32 9.13 -34.69
C GLU A 120 -22.53 10.29 -35.32
N SER A 121 -21.60 9.98 -36.24
CA SER A 121 -20.81 10.98 -36.97
C SER A 121 -21.66 11.81 -37.95
N ALA A 122 -22.69 11.20 -38.55
CA ALA A 122 -23.65 11.89 -39.41
C ALA A 122 -24.56 12.85 -38.62
N GLN A 123 -24.88 12.54 -37.36
CA GLN A 123 -25.63 13.45 -36.47
C GLN A 123 -24.77 14.63 -36.00
N GLN A 124 -23.50 14.40 -35.67
CA GLN A 124 -22.57 15.45 -35.25
C GLN A 124 -22.21 16.41 -36.41
N ALA A 125 -22.05 15.90 -37.63
CA ALA A 125 -21.81 16.75 -38.81
C ALA A 125 -23.00 17.68 -39.13
N ARG A 126 -24.25 17.22 -38.92
CA ARG A 126 -25.46 18.06 -39.07
C ARG A 126 -25.54 19.17 -38.02
N ALA A 127 -25.15 18.89 -36.78
CA ALA A 127 -25.11 19.89 -35.70
C ALA A 127 -24.04 20.98 -35.96
N SER A 128 -22.85 20.59 -36.43
CA SER A 128 -21.78 21.54 -36.79
C SER A 128 -22.16 22.43 -37.98
N ALA A 129 -22.86 21.89 -38.98
CA ALA A 129 -23.37 22.68 -40.11
C ALA A 129 -24.43 23.73 -39.69
N GLN A 130 -25.29 23.39 -38.73
CA GLN A 130 -26.28 24.32 -38.16
C GLN A 130 -25.61 25.45 -37.34
N ALA A 131 -24.56 25.15 -36.59
CA ALA A 131 -23.77 26.13 -35.83
C ALA A 131 -23.02 27.11 -36.74
N SER A 132 -22.45 26.62 -37.85
CA SER A 132 -21.81 27.47 -38.86
C SER A 132 -22.80 28.38 -39.58
N SER A 133 -24.02 27.90 -39.86
CA SER A 133 -25.10 28.72 -40.44
C SER A 133 -25.57 29.84 -39.49
N GLN A 134 -25.68 29.56 -38.18
CA GLN A 134 -25.98 30.59 -37.18
C GLN A 134 -24.88 31.65 -37.08
N SER A 135 -23.61 31.23 -37.11
CA SER A 135 -22.45 32.14 -37.06
C SER A 135 -22.37 33.04 -38.31
N ALA A 136 -22.67 32.48 -39.49
CA ALA A 136 -22.77 33.26 -40.72
C ALA A 136 -23.92 34.29 -40.67
N ASN A 137 -25.08 33.91 -40.14
CA ASN A 137 -26.21 34.83 -39.97
C ASN A 137 -25.89 35.98 -38.99
N GLN A 138 -25.15 35.70 -37.91
CA GLN A 138 -24.68 36.74 -36.98
C GLN A 138 -23.67 37.70 -37.64
N ALA A 139 -22.76 37.18 -38.47
CA ALA A 139 -21.82 38.00 -39.24
C ALA A 139 -22.54 38.91 -40.26
N VAL A 140 -23.58 38.41 -40.91
CA VAL A 140 -24.43 39.21 -41.83
C VAL A 140 -25.14 40.34 -41.07
N SER A 141 -25.72 40.07 -39.90
CA SER A 141 -26.34 41.11 -39.07
C SER A 141 -25.32 42.16 -38.59
N ALA A 142 -24.10 41.75 -38.23
CA ALA A 142 -23.03 42.66 -37.87
C ALA A 142 -22.58 43.56 -39.03
N ALA A 143 -22.51 43.01 -40.25
CA ALA A 143 -22.19 43.77 -41.47
C ALA A 143 -23.29 44.78 -41.83
N GLN A 144 -24.58 44.40 -41.68
CA GLN A 144 -25.70 45.32 -41.86
C GLN A 144 -25.66 46.50 -40.88
N GLU A 145 -25.27 46.25 -39.63
CA GLU A 145 -25.14 47.29 -38.61
C GLU A 145 -23.92 48.21 -38.87
N ALA A 146 -22.82 47.66 -39.41
CA ALA A 146 -21.68 48.45 -39.87
C ALA A 146 -22.05 49.35 -41.07
N GLY A 147 -22.88 48.86 -42.00
CA GLY A 147 -23.43 49.64 -43.12
C GLY A 147 -24.20 50.86 -42.64
N LYS A 148 -25.14 50.69 -41.70
CA LYS A 148 -25.89 51.82 -41.11
C LYS A 148 -24.98 52.87 -40.47
N LYS A 149 -23.89 52.45 -39.82
CA LYS A 149 -22.90 53.37 -39.23
C LYS A 149 -22.11 54.13 -40.29
N ALA A 150 -21.82 53.50 -41.43
CA ALA A 150 -21.17 54.15 -42.56
C ALA A 150 -22.10 55.17 -43.24
N ASP A 151 -23.38 54.84 -43.41
CA ASP A 151 -24.39 55.78 -43.95
C ASP A 151 -24.52 57.02 -43.05
N ALA A 152 -24.59 56.83 -41.72
CA ALA A 152 -24.62 57.93 -40.74
C ALA A 152 -23.34 58.80 -40.78
N ALA A 153 -22.17 58.20 -41.03
CA ALA A 153 -20.92 58.94 -41.22
C ALA A 153 -20.93 59.75 -42.54
N GLY A 154 -21.57 59.23 -43.59
CA GLY A 154 -21.80 59.94 -44.86
C GLY A 154 -22.67 61.19 -44.70
N GLU A 155 -23.79 61.08 -43.97
CA GLU A 155 -24.65 62.23 -43.65
C GLU A 155 -23.91 63.30 -42.81
N ALA A 156 -23.07 62.86 -41.87
CA ALA A 156 -22.22 63.76 -41.09
C ALA A 156 -21.19 64.51 -41.96
N ALA A 157 -20.61 63.84 -42.96
CA ALA A 157 -19.68 64.45 -43.91
C ALA A 157 -20.36 65.47 -44.83
N GLN A 158 -21.58 65.19 -45.31
CA GLN A 158 -22.37 66.15 -46.09
C GLN A 158 -22.71 67.40 -45.26
N THR A 159 -23.03 67.22 -43.97
CA THR A 159 -23.27 68.33 -43.03
C THR A 159 -22.01 69.17 -42.79
N ALA A 160 -20.83 68.55 -42.77
CA ALA A 160 -19.55 69.25 -42.68
C ALA A 160 -19.22 70.03 -43.96
N GLY A 161 -19.52 69.48 -45.14
CA GLY A 161 -19.41 70.18 -46.43
C GLY A 161 -20.28 71.45 -46.48
N ALA A 162 -21.55 71.34 -46.07
CA ALA A 162 -22.46 72.49 -46.00
C ALA A 162 -22.03 73.57 -44.97
N LYS A 163 -21.17 73.22 -44.00
CA LYS A 163 -20.52 74.18 -43.09
C LYS A 163 -19.29 74.82 -43.73
N ALA A 164 -18.50 74.06 -44.50
CA ALA A 164 -17.35 74.58 -45.23
C ALA A 164 -17.76 75.60 -46.31
N ASP A 165 -18.86 75.34 -47.03
CA ASP A 165 -19.41 76.29 -48.02
C ASP A 165 -19.88 77.60 -47.37
N ARG A 166 -20.42 77.53 -46.13
CA ARG A 166 -20.75 78.73 -45.33
C ARG A 166 -19.52 79.52 -44.87
N ILE A 167 -18.39 78.84 -44.62
CA ILE A 167 -17.11 79.47 -44.25
C ILE A 167 -16.50 80.18 -45.47
N LEU A 168 -16.60 79.59 -46.66
CA LEU A 168 -16.17 80.22 -47.91
C LEU A 168 -17.03 81.46 -48.25
N ALA A 169 -18.36 81.37 -48.06
CA ALA A 169 -19.25 82.52 -48.20
C ALA A 169 -18.97 83.64 -47.16
N ALA A 170 -18.52 83.30 -45.96
CA ALA A 170 -18.07 84.26 -44.95
C ALA A 170 -16.68 84.87 -45.28
N GLY A 171 -15.83 84.11 -45.97
CA GLY A 171 -14.53 84.57 -46.49
C GLY A 171 -14.68 85.67 -47.56
N ASP A 172 -15.63 85.53 -48.47
CA ASP A 172 -15.91 86.57 -49.49
C ASP A 172 -16.52 87.85 -48.89
N ALA A 173 -17.24 87.75 -47.77
CA ALA A 173 -17.73 88.91 -47.02
C ALA A 173 -16.60 89.67 -46.27
N SER A 174 -15.44 89.04 -46.05
CA SER A 174 -14.34 89.59 -45.24
C SER A 174 -13.30 90.43 -46.02
N LYS A 175 -13.44 90.57 -47.35
CA LYS A 175 -12.55 91.41 -48.18
C LYS A 175 -12.83 92.92 -48.10
N GLY A 176 -13.78 93.35 -47.26
CA GLY A 176 -14.16 94.77 -47.16
C GLY A 176 -14.49 95.21 -45.75
N ALA A 177 -13.51 95.29 -44.83
CA ALA A 177 -13.57 96.21 -43.68
C ALA A 177 -12.22 96.26 -42.96
N GLY A 178 -11.80 97.48 -42.59
CA GLY A 178 -10.50 97.80 -42.00
C GLY A 178 -10.37 97.54 -40.49
N ALA A 179 -9.15 97.79 -40.02
CA ALA A 179 -8.58 97.52 -38.70
C ALA A 179 -9.29 98.15 -37.48
N VAL A 180 -9.28 97.45 -36.32
CA VAL A 180 -9.37 98.04 -34.96
C VAL A 180 -8.70 97.08 -33.92
N PRO A 181 -8.06 97.56 -32.81
CA PRO A 181 -6.98 96.86 -32.08
C PRO A 181 -7.29 96.36 -30.63
N TYR A 182 -6.37 95.52 -30.14
CA TYR A 182 -5.84 95.21 -28.78
C TYR A 182 -6.63 95.56 -27.49
N ASP A 183 -7.06 94.54 -26.73
CA ASP A 183 -6.91 94.33 -25.25
C ASP A 183 -7.92 93.26 -24.72
N GLN A 184 -7.46 92.16 -24.08
CA GLN A 184 -8.02 91.62 -22.81
C GLN A 184 -7.43 90.26 -22.35
N LYS A 185 -6.76 90.34 -21.18
CA LYS A 185 -6.63 89.45 -19.99
C LYS A 185 -6.90 87.92 -20.01
N LEU A 186 -5.89 87.21 -19.46
CA LEU A 186 -5.82 86.02 -18.58
C LEU A 186 -7.11 85.43 -17.95
N ASP A 187 -7.23 84.09 -17.96
CA ASP A 187 -7.50 83.28 -16.74
C ASP A 187 -7.16 81.78 -16.93
N TYR A 188 -6.49 81.16 -15.94
CA TYR A 188 -6.14 79.72 -15.87
C TYR A 188 -7.00 79.06 -14.79
N GLN A 189 -7.74 77.99 -15.12
CA GLN A 189 -8.45 77.15 -14.14
C GLN A 189 -7.84 75.75 -14.02
N ASP A 190 -7.60 75.39 -12.75
CA ASP A 190 -7.09 74.14 -12.20
C ASP A 190 -8.13 73.00 -12.29
N GLY A 191 -7.69 71.78 -12.62
CA GLY A 191 -8.57 70.62 -12.76
C GLY A 191 -7.94 69.34 -13.34
N SER A 192 -6.75 69.43 -13.94
CA SER A 192 -6.13 68.28 -14.64
C SER A 192 -5.35 67.33 -13.71
N VAL A 193 -4.76 67.84 -12.61
CA VAL A 193 -3.86 67.05 -11.75
C VAL A 193 -4.62 66.08 -10.85
N GLY A 194 -5.80 66.47 -10.35
CA GLY A 194 -6.65 65.62 -9.51
C GLY A 194 -7.29 64.44 -10.26
N ALA A 195 -7.49 64.56 -11.58
CA ALA A 195 -8.04 63.48 -12.42
C ALA A 195 -7.01 62.38 -12.71
N ALA A 196 -5.74 62.75 -12.93
CA ALA A 196 -4.65 61.81 -13.23
C ALA A 196 -4.30 60.91 -12.03
N ILE A 197 -4.31 61.43 -10.79
CA ILE A 197 -4.04 60.66 -9.57
C ILE A 197 -5.17 59.65 -9.27
N ARG A 198 -6.43 60.02 -9.53
CA ARG A 198 -7.58 59.11 -9.39
C ARG A 198 -7.57 57.99 -10.44
N ALA A 199 -7.13 58.27 -11.67
CA ALA A 199 -6.97 57.26 -12.72
C ALA A 199 -5.82 56.27 -12.42
N GLY A 200 -4.68 56.76 -11.92
CA GLY A 200 -3.53 55.91 -11.55
C GLY A 200 -3.81 55.01 -10.33
N GLY A 201 -4.53 55.51 -9.32
CA GLY A 201 -4.97 54.70 -8.18
C GLY A 201 -5.97 53.60 -8.58
N GLY A 202 -6.90 53.89 -9.49
CA GLY A 202 -7.84 52.89 -10.01
C GLY A 202 -7.17 51.76 -10.79
N GLN A 203 -6.15 52.07 -11.58
CA GLN A 203 -5.35 51.11 -12.34
C GLN A 203 -4.52 50.20 -11.41
N ALA A 204 -3.88 50.75 -10.38
CA ALA A 204 -3.12 49.98 -9.40
C ALA A 204 -4.00 49.03 -8.57
N VAL A 205 -5.19 49.50 -8.15
CA VAL A 205 -6.17 48.68 -7.42
C VAL A 205 -6.78 47.61 -8.31
N GLN A 206 -6.94 47.86 -9.62
CA GLN A 206 -7.36 46.83 -10.56
C GLN A 206 -6.26 45.77 -10.73
N LYS A 207 -5.01 46.17 -10.93
CA LYS A 207 -3.89 45.23 -11.03
C LYS A 207 -3.74 44.36 -9.78
N LEU A 208 -3.82 44.95 -8.57
CA LEU A 208 -3.78 44.17 -7.33
C LEU A 208 -4.95 43.19 -7.22
N ARG A 209 -6.15 43.58 -7.67
CA ARG A 209 -7.31 42.66 -7.72
C ARG A 209 -7.08 41.53 -8.71
N ASP A 210 -6.50 41.83 -9.87
CA ASP A 210 -6.17 40.83 -10.89
C ASP A 210 -5.09 39.87 -10.37
N ASP A 211 -4.01 40.39 -9.76
CA ASP A 211 -2.93 39.60 -9.13
C ASP A 211 -3.47 38.74 -7.97
N LEU A 212 -4.38 39.26 -7.13
CA LEU A 212 -5.02 38.51 -6.04
C LEU A 212 -6.03 37.46 -6.53
N ALA A 213 -6.64 37.69 -7.70
CA ALA A 213 -7.58 36.75 -8.32
C ALA A 213 -6.88 35.68 -9.17
N ASP A 214 -5.60 35.88 -9.50
CA ASP A 214 -4.84 34.94 -10.32
C ASP A 214 -4.60 33.62 -9.58
N SER A 215 -5.27 32.57 -10.06
CA SER A 215 -5.10 31.18 -9.64
C SER A 215 -4.32 30.34 -10.66
N SER A 216 -3.83 30.96 -11.73
CA SER A 216 -3.15 30.30 -12.85
C SER A 216 -1.62 30.24 -12.69
N SER A 217 -1.06 30.99 -11.74
CA SER A 217 0.37 31.05 -11.44
C SER A 217 0.69 30.63 -9.98
N GLU A 218 1.87 30.01 -9.77
CA GLU A 218 2.40 29.76 -8.41
C GLU A 218 2.75 31.05 -7.65
N ASP A 219 2.88 32.15 -8.39
CA ASP A 219 3.13 33.52 -7.89
C ASP A 219 1.84 34.37 -7.84
N GLY A 220 0.68 33.77 -8.10
CA GLY A 220 -0.63 34.43 -8.06
C GLY A 220 -1.09 34.79 -6.65
N GLY A 221 -2.39 35.02 -6.47
CA GLY A 221 -2.90 35.73 -5.29
C GLY A 221 -2.52 35.15 -3.93
N GLY A 222 -2.51 33.83 -3.78
CA GLY A 222 -2.10 33.17 -2.53
C GLY A 222 -0.59 33.20 -2.25
N HIS A 223 0.24 33.57 -3.21
CA HIS A 223 1.67 33.84 -2.99
C HIS A 223 1.89 35.21 -2.32
N LEU A 224 1.02 36.18 -2.63
CA LEU A 224 1.11 37.56 -2.16
C LEU A 224 0.63 37.73 -0.71
N ILE A 225 -0.10 36.77 -0.18
CA ILE A 225 -0.63 36.82 1.20
C ILE A 225 0.31 36.07 2.14
N ALA A 226 1.01 36.82 3.00
CA ALA A 226 1.85 36.26 4.04
C ALA A 226 1.02 35.62 5.17
N PHE A 227 1.53 34.50 5.67
CA PHE A 227 1.03 33.76 6.82
C PHE A 227 2.17 33.58 7.84
N SER A 228 1.86 33.82 9.11
CA SER A 228 2.70 33.39 10.23
C SER A 228 1.79 32.90 11.36
N GLN A 229 2.26 31.89 12.11
CA GLN A 229 1.54 31.41 13.29
C GLN A 229 1.70 32.44 14.41
N PHE A 230 0.83 33.44 14.41
CA PHE A 230 0.93 34.56 15.35
C PHE A 230 0.94 34.09 16.81
N GLY A 231 1.85 34.65 17.61
CA GLY A 231 2.02 34.31 19.02
C GLY A 231 2.89 33.08 19.30
N ALA A 232 3.36 32.35 18.28
CA ALA A 232 4.30 31.25 18.46
C ALA A 232 5.76 31.74 18.33
N THR A 233 6.51 31.73 19.44
CA THR A 233 7.96 32.02 19.45
C THR A 233 8.68 31.10 18.47
N GLY A 234 9.44 31.69 17.53
CA GLY A 234 10.19 30.94 16.51
C GLY A 234 9.39 30.57 15.24
N ALA A 235 8.15 31.05 15.09
CA ALA A 235 7.39 30.83 13.86
C ALA A 235 8.02 31.55 12.65
N VAL A 236 8.24 30.82 11.57
CA VAL A 236 8.76 31.36 10.30
C VAL A 236 7.60 31.77 9.40
N ALA A 237 7.68 32.96 8.80
CA ALA A 237 6.70 33.45 7.85
C ALA A 237 6.78 32.68 6.52
N ARG A 238 5.62 32.42 5.91
CA ARG A 238 5.47 31.78 4.59
C ARG A 238 4.22 32.28 3.91
N ASN A 239 3.99 32.01 2.63
CA ASN A 239 2.74 32.43 1.96
C ASN A 239 1.55 31.51 2.32
N ILE A 240 0.32 32.00 2.12
CA ILE A 240 -0.90 31.26 2.46
C ILE A 240 -1.10 30.02 1.58
N ASN A 241 -0.63 30.02 0.32
CA ASN A 241 -0.64 28.84 -0.54
C ASN A 241 0.17 27.68 0.06
N SER A 242 1.39 27.96 0.52
CA SER A 242 2.22 26.99 1.22
C SER A 242 1.55 26.49 2.49
N LYS A 243 0.79 27.34 3.20
CA LYS A 243 0.03 26.95 4.39
C LYS A 243 -1.16 26.06 4.09
N ALA A 244 -1.97 26.43 3.09
CA ALA A 244 -3.18 25.69 2.73
C ALA A 244 -2.85 24.27 2.20
N ARG A 245 -1.66 24.07 1.62
CA ARG A 245 -1.19 22.78 1.11
C ARG A 245 -0.65 21.82 2.18
N ASP A 246 -0.59 22.22 3.46
CA ASP A 246 -0.14 21.33 4.56
C ASP A 246 -1.06 20.11 4.72
N ILE A 247 -2.38 20.29 4.53
CA ILE A 247 -3.39 19.23 4.59
C ILE A 247 -4.25 19.37 3.35
N VAL A 248 -4.25 18.34 2.51
CA VAL A 248 -4.98 18.33 1.24
C VAL A 248 -6.34 17.68 1.45
N SER A 249 -7.41 18.37 1.05
CA SER A 249 -8.78 17.86 1.10
C SER A 249 -9.17 17.26 -0.25
N VAL A 250 -10.01 16.22 -0.24
CA VAL A 250 -10.67 15.75 -1.48
C VAL A 250 -11.52 16.83 -2.15
N LEU A 251 -11.98 17.83 -1.38
CA LEU A 251 -12.72 18.99 -1.90
C LEU A 251 -11.86 19.87 -2.82
N ASP A 252 -10.55 19.91 -2.60
CA ASP A 252 -9.63 20.72 -3.40
C ASP A 252 -9.51 20.20 -4.85
N PHE A 253 -9.96 18.96 -5.08
CA PHE A 253 -9.97 18.29 -6.38
C PHE A 253 -11.39 18.20 -6.98
N GLY A 254 -12.36 18.87 -6.39
CA GLY A 254 -13.74 18.94 -6.89
C GLY A 254 -14.65 17.79 -6.44
N ALA A 255 -14.23 16.96 -5.47
CA ALA A 255 -15.17 16.04 -4.83
C ALA A 255 -16.24 16.86 -4.11
N THR A 256 -17.50 16.49 -4.23
CA THR A 256 -18.62 17.24 -3.64
C THR A 256 -19.06 16.62 -2.31
N GLY A 257 -19.02 15.29 -2.18
CA GLY A 257 -19.53 14.58 -1.01
C GLY A 257 -21.03 14.80 -0.78
N ASN A 258 -21.79 15.10 -1.84
CA ASN A 258 -23.22 15.44 -1.76
C ASN A 258 -24.14 14.21 -1.90
N GLY A 259 -23.57 13.00 -2.00
CA GLY A 259 -24.29 11.75 -2.16
C GLY A 259 -24.83 11.44 -3.57
N THR A 260 -24.78 12.38 -4.51
CA THR A 260 -25.33 12.22 -5.86
C THR A 260 -24.28 12.30 -6.96
N THR A 261 -23.38 13.28 -6.90
CA THR A 261 -22.25 13.41 -7.84
C THR A 261 -21.31 12.23 -7.66
N ASP A 262 -20.80 11.69 -8.77
CA ASP A 262 -19.74 10.69 -8.71
C ASP A 262 -18.39 11.38 -8.43
N ASP A 263 -17.86 11.17 -7.23
CA ASP A 263 -16.63 11.80 -6.75
C ASP A 263 -15.38 10.97 -7.10
N THR A 264 -15.51 9.84 -7.81
CA THR A 264 -14.42 8.87 -8.05
C THR A 264 -13.17 9.53 -8.66
N LEU A 265 -13.31 10.28 -9.75
CA LEU A 265 -12.17 10.89 -10.46
C LEU A 265 -11.50 11.99 -9.63
N ALA A 266 -12.30 12.82 -8.93
CA ALA A 266 -11.80 13.87 -8.08
C ALA A 266 -10.99 13.30 -6.90
N ILE A 267 -11.51 12.24 -6.25
CA ILE A 267 -10.81 11.57 -5.15
C ILE A 267 -9.55 10.88 -5.66
N GLN A 268 -9.58 10.23 -6.83
CA GLN A 268 -8.39 9.61 -7.41
C GLN A 268 -7.31 10.64 -7.75
N ALA A 269 -7.69 11.82 -8.26
CA ALA A 269 -6.75 12.91 -8.51
C ALA A 269 -6.11 13.41 -7.21
N ALA A 270 -6.91 13.53 -6.13
CA ALA A 270 -6.40 13.90 -4.81
C ALA A 270 -5.40 12.86 -4.26
N ILE A 271 -5.71 11.56 -4.38
CA ILE A 271 -4.80 10.46 -4.02
C ILE A 271 -3.48 10.59 -4.78
N ASN A 272 -3.54 10.78 -6.10
CA ASN A 272 -2.34 10.88 -6.93
C ASN A 272 -1.47 12.08 -6.53
N TYR A 273 -2.10 13.24 -6.26
CA TYR A 273 -1.38 14.43 -5.82
C TYR A 273 -0.71 14.23 -4.46
N VAL A 274 -1.45 13.74 -3.47
CA VAL A 274 -0.94 13.56 -2.09
C VAL A 274 0.21 12.56 -2.06
N ARG A 275 0.13 11.48 -2.85
CA ARG A 275 1.20 10.49 -2.96
C ARG A 275 2.50 11.01 -3.58
N SER A 276 2.44 12.10 -4.35
CA SER A 276 3.65 12.79 -4.81
C SER A 276 4.40 13.53 -3.70
N LYS A 277 3.80 13.64 -2.50
CA LYS A 277 4.38 14.34 -1.35
C LYS A 277 4.95 13.34 -0.33
N PRO A 278 6.09 13.64 0.31
CA PRO A 278 6.60 12.83 1.41
C PRO A 278 5.57 12.77 2.55
N ASN A 279 5.13 11.57 2.92
CA ASN A 279 4.14 11.34 4.00
C ASN A 279 2.81 12.10 3.84
N GLY A 280 2.34 12.26 2.60
CA GLY A 280 1.13 13.02 2.31
C GLY A 280 -0.12 12.52 3.06
N VAL A 281 -0.90 13.47 3.59
CA VAL A 281 -2.19 13.23 4.24
C VAL A 281 -3.31 13.71 3.32
N LEU A 282 -4.21 12.80 2.96
CA LEU A 282 -5.46 13.09 2.27
C LEU A 282 -6.61 13.13 3.27
N TYR A 283 -7.26 14.28 3.34
CA TYR A 283 -8.33 14.56 4.27
C TYR A 283 -9.71 14.44 3.61
N PHE A 284 -10.61 13.73 4.29
CA PHE A 284 -12.02 13.58 3.94
C PHE A 284 -12.89 14.33 4.97
N PRO A 285 -13.29 15.58 4.68
CA PRO A 285 -14.06 16.38 5.62
C PRO A 285 -15.45 15.79 5.90
N PRO A 286 -16.02 16.10 7.07
CA PRO A 286 -17.28 15.54 7.53
C PRO A 286 -18.41 15.96 6.61
N ARG A 287 -19.42 15.11 6.51
CA ARG A 287 -20.64 15.36 5.74
C ARG A 287 -21.84 15.41 6.66
N ARG A 288 -22.87 16.13 6.22
CA ARG A 288 -24.16 16.13 6.92
C ARG A 288 -24.67 14.68 6.99
N PRO A 289 -25.40 14.30 8.04
CA PRO A 289 -25.95 12.95 8.16
C PRO A 289 -26.67 12.50 6.87
N GLY A 290 -26.31 11.32 6.36
CA GLY A 290 -26.86 10.77 5.12
C GLY A 290 -26.16 11.20 3.83
N MET A 291 -25.28 12.20 3.86
CA MET A 291 -24.42 12.56 2.72
C MET A 291 -23.10 11.79 2.77
N TYR A 292 -22.55 11.50 1.60
CA TYR A 292 -21.36 10.66 1.44
C TYR A 292 -20.59 11.03 0.18
N PHE A 293 -19.33 10.62 0.13
CA PHE A 293 -18.54 10.61 -1.08
C PHE A 293 -18.93 9.39 -1.91
N ARG A 294 -19.60 9.62 -3.03
CA ARG A 294 -20.06 8.53 -3.90
C ARG A 294 -18.92 8.12 -4.82
N ILE A 295 -18.62 6.82 -4.87
CA ILE A 295 -17.70 6.25 -5.85
C ILE A 295 -18.39 5.15 -6.66
N THR A 296 -18.00 4.97 -7.91
CA THR A 296 -18.51 3.94 -8.82
C THR A 296 -17.42 3.00 -9.33
N ALA A 297 -16.15 3.30 -9.04
CA ALA A 297 -14.99 2.45 -9.30
C ALA A 297 -14.02 2.43 -8.10
N PRO A 298 -13.10 1.45 -8.03
CA PRO A 298 -12.10 1.38 -6.96
C PRO A 298 -11.20 2.62 -6.90
N LEU A 299 -10.87 3.05 -5.68
CA LEU A 299 -9.81 4.02 -5.42
C LEU A 299 -8.47 3.27 -5.33
N LEU A 300 -7.57 3.55 -6.27
CA LEU A 300 -6.32 2.82 -6.42
C LEU A 300 -5.20 3.47 -5.61
N ILE A 301 -4.54 2.67 -4.77
CA ILE A 301 -3.42 3.10 -3.93
C ILE A 301 -2.25 2.13 -4.14
N ASN A 302 -1.20 2.58 -4.83
CA ASN A 302 -0.01 1.79 -5.12
C ASN A 302 1.26 2.34 -4.42
N GLY A 303 1.12 2.96 -3.25
CA GLY A 303 2.24 3.42 -2.43
C GLY A 303 1.81 4.22 -1.19
N PRO A 304 2.77 4.81 -0.46
CA PRO A 304 2.53 5.47 0.83
C PRO A 304 1.50 6.60 0.77
N ILE A 305 0.52 6.60 1.68
CA ILE A 305 -0.46 7.67 1.89
C ILE A 305 -1.13 7.52 3.25
N LYS A 306 -1.56 8.63 3.85
CA LYS A 306 -2.50 8.62 4.98
C LYS A 306 -3.86 9.14 4.53
N ILE A 307 -4.91 8.36 4.73
CA ILE A 307 -6.30 8.73 4.45
C ILE A 307 -7.00 8.95 5.78
N ARG A 308 -7.49 10.17 6.01
CA ARG A 308 -8.09 10.58 7.28
C ARG A 308 -9.49 11.16 7.10
N GLY A 309 -10.48 10.61 7.79
CA GLY A 309 -11.80 11.25 7.99
C GLY A 309 -11.95 11.86 9.39
N GLU A 310 -13.15 12.37 9.70
CA GLU A 310 -13.50 12.96 11.02
C GLU A 310 -14.43 12.04 11.83
N GLY A 311 -14.24 10.74 11.69
CA GLY A 311 -14.95 9.68 12.42
C GLY A 311 -15.97 8.93 11.56
N PRO A 312 -16.26 7.65 11.88
CA PRO A 312 -17.18 6.80 11.12
C PRO A 312 -18.60 7.36 10.93
N ASN A 313 -19.09 8.17 11.88
CA ASN A 313 -20.42 8.78 11.80
C ASN A 313 -20.46 10.05 10.93
N SER A 314 -19.29 10.62 10.60
CA SER A 314 -19.16 11.91 9.93
C SER A 314 -18.69 11.77 8.48
N THR A 315 -17.79 10.82 8.23
CA THR A 315 -17.17 10.62 6.92
C THR A 315 -17.55 9.25 6.37
N THR A 316 -18.24 9.20 5.23
CA THR A 316 -18.60 7.96 4.54
C THR A 316 -18.17 7.99 3.08
N ILE A 317 -17.50 6.93 2.64
CA ILE A 317 -17.27 6.62 1.22
C ILE A 317 -18.24 5.50 0.83
N LEU A 318 -19.11 5.76 -0.16
CA LEU A 318 -20.13 4.82 -0.60
C LEU A 318 -19.86 4.34 -2.03
N GLY A 319 -19.57 3.04 -2.18
CA GLY A 319 -19.56 2.36 -3.47
C GLY A 319 -20.99 2.13 -4.00
N VAL A 320 -21.28 2.68 -5.18
CA VAL A 320 -22.60 2.61 -5.83
C VAL A 320 -22.50 1.84 -7.13
N GLY A 321 -23.18 0.69 -7.21
CA GLY A 321 -23.24 -0.12 -8.45
C GLY A 321 -21.95 -0.87 -8.80
N MET A 322 -21.00 -0.95 -7.87
CA MET A 322 -19.73 -1.66 -8.07
C MET A 322 -19.95 -3.18 -8.16
N ALA A 323 -19.16 -3.85 -8.99
CA ALA A 323 -19.28 -5.29 -9.26
C ALA A 323 -18.69 -6.15 -8.14
N ALA A 324 -19.11 -7.42 -8.09
CA ALA A 324 -18.49 -8.42 -7.22
C ALA A 324 -17.00 -8.59 -7.54
N GLY A 325 -16.17 -8.78 -6.51
CA GLY A 325 -14.72 -8.90 -6.65
C GLY A 325 -13.96 -7.56 -6.74
N SER A 326 -14.66 -6.43 -6.82
CA SER A 326 -14.05 -5.10 -6.70
C SER A 326 -13.85 -4.68 -5.24
N TYR A 327 -13.05 -3.63 -5.03
CA TYR A 327 -12.76 -3.05 -3.71
C TYR A 327 -13.05 -1.55 -3.73
N LEU A 328 -13.54 -0.99 -2.62
CA LEU A 328 -13.70 0.47 -2.49
C LEU A 328 -12.32 1.14 -2.45
N ILE A 329 -11.44 0.63 -1.60
CA ILE A 329 -10.04 1.03 -1.49
C ILE A 329 -9.19 -0.16 -1.87
N ASP A 330 -8.41 -0.01 -2.93
CA ASP A 330 -7.53 -1.04 -3.45
C ASP A 330 -6.06 -0.66 -3.23
N CYS A 331 -5.51 -1.07 -2.07
CA CYS A 331 -4.10 -0.94 -1.78
C CYS A 331 -3.34 -2.11 -2.42
N ASN A 332 -2.78 -1.88 -3.60
CA ASN A 332 -2.05 -2.88 -4.37
C ASN A 332 -0.65 -2.35 -4.68
N VAL A 333 0.34 -2.81 -3.91
CA VAL A 333 1.71 -2.35 -3.99
C VAL A 333 2.59 -3.42 -4.64
N ALA A 334 3.64 -3.00 -5.34
CA ALA A 334 4.63 -3.93 -5.89
C ALA A 334 5.27 -4.76 -4.76
N ALA A 335 5.67 -5.99 -5.08
CA ALA A 335 6.41 -6.85 -4.15
C ALA A 335 7.90 -6.46 -4.11
N GLU A 336 8.19 -5.21 -3.74
CA GLU A 336 9.53 -4.61 -3.68
C GLU A 336 9.91 -4.24 -2.23
N ASP A 337 11.20 -4.11 -1.93
CA ASP A 337 11.69 -3.75 -0.58
C ASP A 337 11.48 -2.26 -0.28
N VAL A 338 10.23 -1.89 -0.03
CA VAL A 338 9.78 -0.53 0.28
C VAL A 338 9.00 -0.51 1.60
N VAL A 339 9.01 0.64 2.27
CA VAL A 339 8.30 0.88 3.53
C VAL A 339 7.08 1.76 3.25
N GLU A 340 5.88 1.22 3.34
CA GLU A 340 4.68 1.91 2.84
C GLU A 340 4.00 2.85 3.84
N HIS A 341 4.15 2.64 5.16
CA HIS A 341 3.49 3.43 6.23
C HIS A 341 2.08 3.94 5.87
N LEU A 342 1.23 3.05 5.37
CA LEU A 342 -0.11 3.41 4.91
C LEU A 342 -1.06 3.52 6.11
N GLU A 343 -1.87 4.57 6.15
CA GLU A 343 -2.87 4.77 7.20
C GLU A 343 -4.25 5.00 6.59
N ILE A 344 -5.28 4.34 7.14
CA ILE A 344 -6.69 4.68 6.87
C ILE A 344 -7.39 4.85 8.21
N SER A 345 -7.95 6.04 8.46
CA SER A 345 -8.54 6.34 9.76
C SER A 345 -9.81 7.20 9.71
N GLY A 346 -10.69 6.99 10.70
CA GLY A 346 -11.82 7.88 11.01
C GLY A 346 -12.90 7.94 9.94
N LEU A 347 -13.29 6.82 9.33
CA LEU A 347 -14.31 6.83 8.26
C LEU A 347 -15.12 5.53 8.17
N THR A 348 -16.25 5.62 7.48
CA THR A 348 -17.06 4.45 7.08
C THR A 348 -16.84 4.14 5.60
N LEU A 349 -16.58 2.87 5.29
CA LEU A 349 -16.60 2.30 3.95
C LEU A 349 -17.88 1.48 3.78
N ARG A 350 -18.67 1.79 2.77
CA ARG A 350 -19.97 1.15 2.56
C ARG A 350 -20.28 0.89 1.09
N SER A 351 -21.06 -0.15 0.78
CA SER A 351 -21.70 -0.27 -0.53
C SER A 351 -23.22 -0.26 -0.46
N ASN A 352 -23.86 -0.01 -1.61
CA ASN A 352 -25.32 -0.06 -1.74
C ASN A 352 -25.87 -1.43 -2.18
N ASN A 353 -25.00 -2.39 -2.52
CA ASN A 353 -25.39 -3.67 -3.12
C ASN A 353 -24.72 -4.91 -2.47
N ASN A 354 -23.85 -4.73 -1.47
CA ASN A 354 -23.12 -5.80 -0.78
C ASN A 354 -22.23 -6.67 -1.70
N LEU A 355 -21.90 -6.19 -2.90
CA LEU A 355 -21.07 -6.92 -3.87
C LEU A 355 -19.56 -6.61 -3.77
N PRO A 356 -19.12 -5.35 -3.65
CA PRO A 356 -17.69 -5.06 -3.50
C PRO A 356 -17.22 -5.34 -2.07
N SER A 357 -15.91 -5.49 -1.90
CA SER A 357 -15.27 -5.55 -0.59
C SER A 357 -14.74 -4.16 -0.19
N GLY A 358 -14.48 -3.92 1.10
CA GLY A 358 -14.05 -2.62 1.60
C GLY A 358 -12.62 -2.28 1.19
N ILE A 359 -11.66 -2.92 1.85
CA ILE A 359 -10.22 -2.67 1.66
C ILE A 359 -9.55 -3.93 1.13
N ARG A 360 -8.75 -3.81 0.07
CA ARG A 360 -7.70 -4.79 -0.23
C ARG A 360 -6.35 -4.24 0.23
N ALA A 361 -5.58 -5.07 0.93
CA ALA A 361 -4.17 -4.84 1.19
C ALA A 361 -3.36 -5.98 0.55
N HIS A 362 -2.86 -5.73 -0.65
CA HIS A 362 -2.05 -6.67 -1.43
C HIS A 362 -0.59 -6.22 -1.42
N ASN A 363 0.30 -7.06 -0.86
CA ASN A 363 1.70 -6.74 -0.62
C ASN A 363 1.91 -5.42 0.16
N VAL A 364 1.04 -5.16 1.14
CA VAL A 364 1.15 -3.96 1.99
C VAL A 364 1.77 -4.33 3.32
N SER A 365 2.78 -3.58 3.72
CA SER A 365 3.42 -3.65 5.02
C SER A 365 3.21 -2.36 5.80
N TYR A 366 3.21 -2.45 7.14
CA TYR A 366 3.05 -1.29 8.02
C TYR A 366 1.74 -0.55 7.81
N LEU A 367 0.69 -1.27 7.39
CA LEU A 367 -0.67 -0.74 7.31
C LEU A 367 -1.20 -0.52 8.73
N THR A 368 -1.72 0.67 8.98
CA THR A 368 -2.56 0.98 10.14
C THR A 368 -3.96 1.31 9.69
N VAL A 369 -4.96 0.60 10.21
CA VAL A 369 -6.37 0.96 10.04
C VAL A 369 -6.96 1.23 11.41
N SER A 370 -7.46 2.45 11.64
CA SER A 370 -7.96 2.84 12.96
C SER A 370 -9.28 3.60 12.92
N ASP A 371 -10.22 3.22 13.78
CA ASP A 371 -11.56 3.85 13.84
C ASP A 371 -12.25 3.85 12.46
N VAL A 372 -12.37 2.65 11.88
CA VAL A 372 -12.95 2.44 10.55
C VAL A 372 -14.08 1.43 10.61
N VAL A 373 -15.21 1.77 10.00
CA VAL A 373 -16.37 0.87 9.86
C VAL A 373 -16.46 0.38 8.42
N ALA A 374 -16.37 -0.93 8.22
CA ALA A 374 -16.72 -1.60 6.97
C ALA A 374 -18.16 -2.10 7.06
N ARG A 375 -19.04 -1.59 6.19
CA ARG A 375 -20.48 -1.83 6.29
C ARG A 375 -21.13 -2.24 4.98
N SER A 376 -22.00 -3.25 4.99
CA SER A 376 -22.78 -3.61 3.79
C SER A 376 -21.86 -3.89 2.60
N LEU A 377 -20.91 -4.81 2.80
CA LEU A 377 -19.86 -5.18 1.85
C LEU A 377 -19.81 -6.71 1.74
N ASN A 378 -19.18 -7.22 0.68
CA ASN A 378 -18.92 -8.65 0.56
C ASN A 378 -17.88 -9.09 1.61
N HIS A 379 -16.70 -8.49 1.60
CA HIS A 379 -15.73 -8.61 2.68
C HIS A 379 -15.36 -7.22 3.23
N GLY A 380 -15.05 -7.11 4.52
CA GLY A 380 -14.62 -5.83 5.10
C GLY A 380 -13.19 -5.48 4.67
N LEU A 381 -12.25 -6.37 4.97
CA LEU A 381 -10.82 -6.27 4.68
C LEU A 381 -10.31 -7.59 4.10
N THR A 382 -9.58 -7.51 2.99
CA THR A 382 -8.86 -8.64 2.40
C THR A 382 -7.35 -8.38 2.45
N LEU A 383 -6.62 -9.24 3.14
CA LEU A 383 -5.16 -9.25 3.17
C LEU A 383 -4.64 -10.33 2.22
N SER A 384 -3.67 -10.01 1.37
CA SER A 384 -3.12 -10.93 0.37
C SER A 384 -1.70 -10.57 -0.04
N GLY A 385 -1.06 -11.47 -0.78
CA GLY A 385 0.26 -11.22 -1.35
C GLY A 385 1.39 -11.88 -0.54
N THR A 386 2.61 -11.72 -1.05
CA THR A 386 3.82 -12.41 -0.58
C THR A 386 4.79 -11.49 0.17
N ARG A 387 4.49 -10.19 0.24
CA ARG A 387 5.32 -9.20 0.93
C ARG A 387 4.49 -8.35 1.87
N THR A 388 4.31 -8.86 3.08
CA THR A 388 3.41 -8.25 4.07
C THR A 388 4.02 -8.46 5.46
N TYR A 389 4.60 -7.40 6.02
CA TYR A 389 5.20 -7.44 7.36
C TYR A 389 4.14 -7.18 8.44
N SER A 390 4.39 -6.23 9.35
CA SER A 390 3.49 -5.99 10.47
C SER A 390 2.33 -5.08 10.06
N ASN A 391 1.10 -5.48 10.33
CA ASN A 391 -0.11 -4.71 10.02
C ASN A 391 -1.02 -4.63 11.26
N PHE A 392 -1.53 -3.43 11.54
CA PHE A 392 -2.19 -3.11 12.80
C PHE A 392 -3.60 -2.55 12.57
N PHE A 393 -4.56 -3.09 13.30
CA PHE A 393 -5.96 -2.74 13.19
C PHE A 393 -6.50 -2.44 14.58
N ASP A 394 -7.04 -1.23 14.77
CA ASP A 394 -7.55 -0.77 16.06
C ASP A 394 -8.93 -0.14 15.90
N ARG A 395 -9.95 -0.65 16.60
CA ARG A 395 -11.36 -0.23 16.39
C ARG A 395 -11.82 -0.39 14.93
N PHE A 396 -11.41 -1.47 14.26
CA PHE A 396 -11.98 -1.86 12.97
C PHE A 396 -13.29 -2.62 13.20
N THR A 397 -14.38 -2.15 12.59
CA THR A 397 -15.72 -2.70 12.80
C THR A 397 -16.29 -3.21 11.49
N GLY A 398 -16.57 -4.51 11.40
CA GLY A 398 -17.43 -5.07 10.37
C GLY A 398 -18.90 -5.03 10.80
N TYR A 399 -19.77 -4.47 9.97
CA TYR A 399 -21.21 -4.43 10.22
C TYR A 399 -22.03 -4.81 8.98
N ALA A 400 -22.95 -5.76 9.10
CA ALA A 400 -23.74 -6.27 7.98
C ALA A 400 -22.85 -6.70 6.79
N ILE A 401 -21.76 -7.41 7.10
CA ILE A 401 -20.87 -8.01 6.11
C ILE A 401 -21.51 -9.29 5.57
N LYS A 402 -21.49 -9.50 4.26
CA LYS A 402 -22.08 -10.71 3.64
C LYS A 402 -21.18 -11.94 3.81
N GLY A 403 -19.89 -11.78 3.51
CA GLY A 403 -18.85 -12.80 3.59
C GLY A 403 -18.05 -12.67 4.88
N ASN A 404 -16.82 -12.18 4.80
CA ASN A 404 -15.92 -12.11 5.96
C ASN A 404 -15.60 -10.68 6.37
N THR A 405 -15.65 -10.35 7.67
CA THR A 405 -15.14 -9.03 8.11
C THR A 405 -13.67 -8.90 7.76
N VAL A 406 -12.88 -9.94 8.02
CA VAL A 406 -11.50 -10.04 7.53
C VAL A 406 -11.25 -11.36 6.82
N ARG A 407 -10.56 -11.30 5.69
CA ARG A 407 -10.16 -12.47 4.92
C ARG A 407 -8.67 -12.41 4.60
N LEU A 408 -7.93 -13.45 4.94
CA LEU A 408 -6.58 -13.66 4.43
C LEU A 408 -6.70 -14.60 3.25
N ASP A 409 -6.35 -14.12 2.05
CA ASP A 409 -6.56 -14.80 0.78
C ASP A 409 -5.24 -14.86 -0.01
N GLY A 410 -4.66 -16.05 -0.13
CA GLY A 410 -3.32 -16.23 -0.71
C GLY A 410 -2.23 -15.43 0.02
N TYR A 411 -2.43 -15.10 1.30
CA TYR A 411 -1.49 -14.32 2.10
C TYR A 411 -0.30 -15.18 2.50
N ASN A 412 0.91 -14.81 2.10
CA ASN A 412 2.14 -15.57 2.36
C ASN A 412 3.34 -14.69 2.73
N GLY A 413 3.12 -13.40 3.06
CA GLY A 413 4.23 -12.50 3.36
C GLY A 413 4.76 -12.55 4.79
N GLY A 414 4.24 -13.47 5.62
CA GLY A 414 4.67 -13.62 7.02
C GLY A 414 4.19 -12.48 7.91
N GLY A 415 5.04 -12.02 8.82
CA GLY A 415 4.77 -10.84 9.67
C GLY A 415 3.76 -11.05 10.80
N HIS A 416 3.43 -9.94 11.47
CA HIS A 416 2.50 -9.91 12.61
C HIS A 416 1.25 -9.13 12.22
N ILE A 417 0.08 -9.74 12.43
CA ILE A 417 -1.21 -9.06 12.24
C ILE A 417 -1.89 -8.95 13.60
N THR A 418 -2.23 -7.72 13.99
CA THR A 418 -2.86 -7.45 15.30
C THR A 418 -4.18 -6.73 15.13
N PHE A 419 -5.23 -7.25 15.76
CA PHE A 419 -6.54 -6.65 15.88
C PHE A 419 -6.83 -6.29 17.34
N ASN A 420 -7.00 -5.01 17.63
CA ASN A 420 -7.31 -4.50 18.98
C ASN A 420 -8.66 -3.80 18.99
N ASN A 421 -9.52 -4.12 19.95
CA ASN A 421 -10.82 -3.47 20.11
C ASN A 421 -11.69 -3.52 18.84
N CYS A 422 -11.56 -4.59 18.05
CA CYS A 422 -12.24 -4.73 16.77
C CYS A 422 -13.56 -5.49 16.93
N THR A 423 -14.48 -5.29 15.98
CA THR A 423 -15.73 -6.04 15.90
C THR A 423 -15.80 -6.78 14.57
N PHE A 424 -16.06 -8.09 14.64
CA PHE A 424 -16.13 -8.99 13.51
C PHE A 424 -17.56 -9.53 13.36
N SER A 425 -18.12 -9.42 12.16
CA SER A 425 -19.41 -10.00 11.78
C SER A 425 -19.38 -10.63 10.38
N GLY A 426 -20.51 -11.21 9.96
CA GLY A 426 -20.73 -11.73 8.61
C GLY A 426 -20.93 -13.24 8.57
N ASP A 427 -20.69 -13.86 7.41
CA ASP A 427 -20.68 -15.32 7.33
C ASP A 427 -19.62 -15.89 8.28
N ALA A 428 -18.38 -15.42 8.18
CA ALA A 428 -17.41 -15.62 9.24
C ALA A 428 -16.70 -14.33 9.64
N GLY A 429 -16.43 -14.15 10.93
CA GLY A 429 -15.79 -12.93 11.43
C GLY A 429 -14.41 -12.72 10.81
N LEU A 430 -13.51 -13.71 10.96
CA LEU A 430 -12.25 -13.76 10.23
C LEU A 430 -12.02 -15.14 9.60
N THR A 431 -11.47 -15.18 8.38
CA THR A 431 -11.03 -16.44 7.76
C THR A 431 -9.58 -16.37 7.28
N VAL A 432 -8.76 -17.35 7.71
CA VAL A 432 -7.46 -17.67 7.10
C VAL A 432 -7.68 -18.84 6.14
N ILE A 433 -7.67 -18.59 4.84
CA ILE A 433 -7.95 -19.66 3.86
C ILE A 433 -6.76 -20.61 3.72
N SER A 434 -7.00 -21.80 3.17
CA SER A 434 -6.03 -22.91 3.18
C SER A 434 -4.73 -22.67 2.41
N ASN A 435 -4.66 -21.68 1.52
CA ASN A 435 -3.44 -21.31 0.80
C ASN A 435 -2.67 -20.15 1.45
N SER A 436 -3.07 -19.72 2.66
CA SER A 436 -2.44 -18.61 3.39
C SER A 436 -1.58 -19.10 4.55
N ALA A 437 -0.54 -18.35 4.88
CA ALA A 437 0.39 -18.58 5.97
C ALA A 437 0.72 -17.28 6.72
N VAL A 438 0.58 -17.28 8.04
CA VAL A 438 0.81 -16.12 8.91
C VAL A 438 1.74 -16.50 10.05
N ASN A 439 2.77 -15.68 10.32
CA ASN A 439 3.70 -15.96 11.42
C ASN A 439 3.05 -15.68 12.78
N ASN A 440 2.30 -14.58 12.89
CA ASN A 440 1.57 -14.24 14.09
C ASN A 440 0.24 -13.53 13.78
N LEU A 441 -0.83 -13.99 14.42
CA LEU A 441 -2.16 -13.40 14.37
C LEU A 441 -2.67 -13.20 15.80
N THR A 442 -2.92 -11.95 16.17
CA THR A 442 -3.32 -11.58 17.54
C THR A 442 -4.65 -10.82 17.54
N PHE A 443 -5.53 -11.18 18.48
CA PHE A 443 -6.78 -10.48 18.78
C PHE A 443 -6.81 -10.11 20.27
N THR A 444 -7.04 -8.84 20.55
CA THR A 444 -7.18 -8.33 21.92
C THR A 444 -8.49 -7.56 22.06
N ASN A 445 -9.26 -7.84 23.11
CA ASN A 445 -10.48 -7.10 23.48
C ASN A 445 -11.47 -6.96 22.31
N SER A 446 -11.56 -7.98 21.45
CA SER A 446 -12.36 -7.91 20.23
C SER A 446 -13.67 -8.70 20.36
N ASN A 447 -14.69 -8.25 19.64
CA ASN A 447 -16.02 -8.85 19.64
C ASN A 447 -16.27 -9.60 18.32
N PHE A 448 -16.79 -10.82 18.40
CA PHE A 448 -17.31 -11.57 17.27
C PHE A 448 -18.82 -11.64 17.40
N GLU A 449 -19.54 -10.97 16.52
CA GLU A 449 -20.97 -10.73 16.64
C GLU A 449 -21.73 -11.29 15.44
N GLN A 450 -22.76 -12.09 15.72
CA GLN A 450 -23.72 -12.59 14.73
C GLN A 450 -23.05 -13.29 13.53
N CYS A 451 -21.96 -14.01 13.78
CA CYS A 451 -21.29 -14.77 12.74
C CYS A 451 -22.14 -15.98 12.34
N VAL A 452 -22.34 -16.20 11.04
CA VAL A 452 -23.27 -17.24 10.56
C VAL A 452 -22.64 -18.63 10.61
N SER A 453 -21.45 -18.83 10.04
CA SER A 453 -20.76 -20.11 9.97
C SER A 453 -19.63 -20.23 11.00
N ALA A 454 -18.83 -19.18 11.19
CA ALA A 454 -17.81 -19.17 12.24
C ALA A 454 -17.40 -17.78 12.75
N SER A 455 -17.12 -17.65 14.05
CA SER A 455 -16.52 -16.43 14.60
C SER A 455 -15.07 -16.24 14.06
N LEU A 456 -14.26 -17.30 14.11
CA LEU A 456 -12.93 -17.38 13.52
C LEU A 456 -12.77 -18.72 12.80
N ALA A 457 -12.32 -18.71 11.54
CA ALA A 457 -12.02 -19.91 10.76
C ALA A 457 -10.56 -19.90 10.28
N VAL A 458 -9.80 -20.95 10.61
CA VAL A 458 -8.40 -21.10 10.21
C VAL A 458 -8.19 -22.43 9.50
N TYR A 459 -7.94 -22.35 8.19
CA TYR A 459 -7.70 -23.50 7.31
C TYR A 459 -6.26 -23.57 6.77
N GLY A 460 -5.53 -22.45 6.82
CA GLY A 460 -4.12 -22.32 6.41
C GLY A 460 -3.14 -22.51 7.57
N ASP A 461 -1.94 -21.95 7.42
CA ASP A 461 -0.90 -21.97 8.46
C ASP A 461 -0.97 -20.73 9.35
N VAL A 462 -0.88 -20.92 10.66
CA VAL A 462 -0.72 -19.83 11.63
C VAL A 462 0.28 -20.26 12.72
N PHE A 463 1.46 -19.64 12.75
CA PHE A 463 2.55 -20.10 13.62
C PHE A 463 2.52 -19.53 15.05
N GLY A 464 1.70 -18.50 15.27
CA GLY A 464 1.34 -17.98 16.59
C GLY A 464 -0.06 -17.36 16.52
N LEU A 465 -1.00 -17.91 17.27
CA LEU A 465 -2.40 -17.44 17.29
C LEU A 465 -2.79 -17.05 18.72
N SER A 466 -2.93 -15.76 19.00
CA SER A 466 -3.30 -15.26 20.32
C SER A 466 -4.69 -14.62 20.31
N ILE A 467 -5.57 -15.06 21.21
CA ILE A 467 -6.93 -14.55 21.38
C ILE A 467 -7.11 -14.25 22.87
N VAL A 468 -7.19 -12.97 23.21
CA VAL A 468 -7.16 -12.49 24.60
C VAL A 468 -8.31 -11.52 24.86
N GLY A 469 -9.08 -11.78 25.91
CA GLY A 469 -10.15 -10.87 26.35
C GLY A 469 -11.25 -10.68 25.30
N CYS A 470 -11.41 -11.63 24.38
CA CYS A 470 -12.38 -11.52 23.29
C CYS A 470 -13.74 -12.07 23.70
N ARG A 471 -14.79 -11.63 22.99
CA ARG A 471 -16.15 -12.10 23.20
C ARG A 471 -16.72 -12.69 21.91
N THR A 472 -17.47 -13.77 22.02
CA THR A 472 -18.39 -14.21 20.96
C THR A 472 -19.82 -13.96 21.40
N GLU A 473 -20.66 -13.50 20.48
CA GLU A 473 -22.05 -13.16 20.74
C GLU A 473 -22.94 -13.47 19.55
N ALA A 474 -24.06 -14.14 19.83
CA ALA A 474 -25.15 -14.35 18.87
C ALA A 474 -24.73 -15.07 17.57
N SER A 475 -23.59 -15.76 17.57
CA SER A 475 -23.16 -16.59 16.45
C SER A 475 -24.10 -17.78 16.26
N ASN A 476 -24.39 -18.12 15.00
CA ASN A 476 -25.24 -19.26 14.64
C ASN A 476 -24.41 -20.54 14.42
N GLY A 477 -23.16 -20.38 13.97
CA GLY A 477 -22.20 -21.45 13.73
C GLY A 477 -21.26 -21.69 14.90
N ASN A 478 -20.20 -22.46 14.67
CA ASN A 478 -19.16 -22.69 15.69
C ASN A 478 -18.35 -21.42 15.90
N ASP A 479 -17.85 -21.17 17.10
CA ASP A 479 -17.11 -19.93 17.35
C ASP A 479 -15.71 -19.98 16.73
N PHE A 480 -14.75 -20.67 17.36
CA PHE A 480 -13.38 -20.74 16.85
C PHE A 480 -13.13 -22.10 16.18
N VAL A 481 -13.10 -22.11 14.86
CA VAL A 481 -12.82 -23.29 14.03
C VAL A 481 -11.36 -23.24 13.57
N ILE A 482 -10.48 -23.89 14.33
CA ILE A 482 -9.05 -24.00 14.03
C ILE A 482 -8.81 -25.38 13.42
N ASN A 483 -9.03 -25.48 12.11
CA ASN A 483 -9.01 -26.74 11.38
C ASN A 483 -8.11 -26.63 10.15
N PRO A 484 -6.78 -26.54 10.34
CA PRO A 484 -5.83 -26.49 9.24
C PRO A 484 -5.98 -27.72 8.33
N ASN A 485 -5.90 -27.50 7.02
CA ASN A 485 -5.97 -28.58 6.04
C ASN A 485 -4.74 -29.51 6.14
N SER A 486 -4.82 -30.70 5.54
CA SER A 486 -3.68 -31.62 5.45
C SER A 486 -2.41 -30.93 4.93
N GLY A 487 -1.29 -31.17 5.61
CA GLY A 487 -0.01 -30.50 5.35
C GLY A 487 0.14 -29.10 5.97
N ARG A 488 -0.90 -28.57 6.62
CA ARG A 488 -0.89 -27.26 7.30
C ARG A 488 -0.84 -27.42 8.82
N SER A 489 -0.46 -26.34 9.51
CA SER A 489 -0.37 -26.34 10.96
C SER A 489 -0.75 -25.01 11.60
N VAL A 490 -1.38 -25.11 12.76
CA VAL A 490 -1.54 -23.99 13.69
C VAL A 490 -0.74 -24.29 14.95
N THR A 491 0.16 -23.38 15.32
CA THR A 491 1.01 -23.51 16.50
C THR A 491 0.91 -22.28 17.40
N GLY A 492 1.25 -22.44 18.68
CA GLY A 492 1.24 -21.33 19.64
C GLY A 492 -0.15 -20.72 19.82
N LEU A 493 -1.21 -21.55 19.73
CA LEU A 493 -2.59 -21.12 19.94
C LEU A 493 -2.81 -20.80 21.43
N SER A 494 -3.24 -19.58 21.75
CA SER A 494 -3.63 -19.18 23.10
C SER A 494 -5.02 -18.56 23.06
N VAL A 495 -5.94 -19.09 23.87
CA VAL A 495 -7.29 -18.54 24.05
C VAL A 495 -7.48 -18.29 25.54
N THR A 496 -7.48 -17.02 25.94
CA THR A 496 -7.49 -16.64 27.35
C THR A 496 -8.41 -15.48 27.67
N GLY A 497 -9.07 -15.56 28.83
CA GLY A 497 -9.95 -14.50 29.33
C GLY A 497 -11.13 -14.20 28.40
N CYS A 498 -11.51 -15.14 27.53
CA CYS A 498 -12.59 -14.93 26.57
C CYS A 498 -13.96 -15.31 27.15
N PHE A 499 -15.01 -14.64 26.65
CA PHE A 499 -16.41 -14.91 27.02
C PHE A 499 -17.18 -15.41 25.79
N PHE A 500 -17.68 -16.64 25.86
CA PHE A 500 -18.37 -17.29 24.74
C PHE A 500 -19.89 -17.27 24.95
N THR A 501 -20.64 -16.64 24.04
CA THR A 501 -22.10 -16.76 23.95
C THR A 501 -22.55 -17.07 22.53
N SER A 502 -23.68 -17.76 22.40
CA SER A 502 -24.22 -18.18 21.10
C SER A 502 -25.74 -18.19 21.14
N ASN A 503 -26.36 -17.98 19.97
CA ASN A 503 -27.80 -18.14 19.77
C ASN A 503 -28.18 -19.57 19.36
N SER A 504 -27.19 -20.40 19.04
CA SER A 504 -27.38 -21.76 18.58
C SER A 504 -27.01 -22.77 19.66
N GLY A 505 -27.95 -23.62 20.06
CA GLY A 505 -27.70 -24.71 21.01
C GLY A 505 -26.82 -25.85 20.46
N SER A 506 -26.48 -25.84 19.16
CA SER A 506 -25.60 -26.82 18.53
C SER A 506 -24.19 -26.29 18.27
N SER A 507 -23.92 -25.01 18.55
CA SER A 507 -22.61 -24.44 18.29
C SER A 507 -21.55 -25.00 19.24
N ARG A 508 -20.33 -25.06 18.75
CA ARG A 508 -19.15 -25.46 19.51
C ARG A 508 -18.28 -24.23 19.74
N PRO A 509 -17.90 -23.92 20.99
CA PRO A 509 -17.07 -22.75 21.26
C PRO A 509 -15.70 -22.83 20.58
N ILE A 510 -15.05 -23.99 20.63
CA ILE A 510 -13.74 -24.18 20.02
C ILE A 510 -13.73 -25.53 19.32
N VAL A 511 -13.27 -25.57 18.07
CA VAL A 511 -13.01 -26.79 17.29
C VAL A 511 -11.56 -26.80 16.87
N LEU A 512 -10.83 -27.84 17.25
CA LEU A 512 -9.42 -28.03 16.94
C LEU A 512 -9.28 -29.29 16.06
N GLY A 513 -8.75 -29.09 14.86
CA GLY A 513 -8.48 -30.14 13.86
C GLY A 513 -9.72 -30.68 13.13
N GLY A 514 -9.54 -31.80 12.42
CA GLY A 514 -10.59 -32.43 11.59
C GLY A 514 -10.25 -32.66 10.12
N SER A 515 -9.28 -31.94 9.56
CA SER A 515 -8.97 -31.95 8.12
C SER A 515 -7.57 -32.47 7.77
N GLY A 516 -6.92 -33.16 8.71
CA GLY A 516 -5.59 -33.77 8.53
C GLY A 516 -4.40 -32.84 8.86
N GLY A 517 -4.64 -31.54 9.09
CA GLY A 517 -3.63 -30.62 9.62
C GLY A 517 -3.43 -30.76 11.13
N LYS A 518 -2.41 -30.07 11.65
CA LYS A 518 -1.99 -30.18 13.07
C LYS A 518 -2.32 -28.92 13.85
N VAL A 519 -2.76 -29.06 15.11
CA VAL A 519 -2.95 -27.94 16.04
C VAL A 519 -2.13 -28.22 17.30
N ARG A 520 -0.97 -27.57 17.44
CA ARG A 520 0.05 -27.95 18.45
C ARG A 520 0.39 -26.81 19.40
N GLY A 521 0.63 -27.17 20.66
CA GLY A 521 1.03 -26.22 21.69
C GLY A 521 -0.08 -25.23 22.02
N PHE A 522 -1.34 -25.69 22.03
CA PHE A 522 -2.45 -24.80 22.37
C PHE A 522 -2.61 -24.64 23.90
N MET A 523 -3.11 -23.49 24.33
CA MET A 523 -3.53 -23.20 25.69
C MET A 523 -4.91 -22.55 25.67
N VAL A 524 -5.89 -23.22 26.27
CA VAL A 524 -7.25 -22.71 26.45
C VAL A 524 -7.50 -22.54 27.94
N ALA A 525 -7.34 -21.31 28.45
CA ALA A 525 -7.33 -21.08 29.89
C ALA A 525 -8.08 -19.84 30.36
N GLY A 526 -8.74 -19.94 31.51
CA GLY A 526 -9.39 -18.79 32.16
C GLY A 526 -10.56 -18.20 31.35
N ASN A 527 -11.23 -19.01 30.53
CA ASN A 527 -12.37 -18.58 29.73
C ASN A 527 -13.70 -18.87 30.43
N HIS A 528 -14.75 -18.19 29.99
CA HIS A 528 -16.12 -18.41 30.45
C HIS A 528 -17.03 -18.78 29.28
N VAL A 529 -17.83 -19.83 29.44
CA VAL A 529 -18.79 -20.29 28.43
C VAL A 529 -20.21 -20.09 28.94
N GLY A 530 -20.98 -19.26 28.25
CA GLY A 530 -22.32 -18.80 28.64
C GLY A 530 -23.50 -19.52 27.95
N TYR A 531 -23.27 -20.57 27.15
CA TYR A 531 -24.33 -21.24 26.39
C TYR A 531 -24.19 -22.76 26.36
N ALA A 532 -25.31 -23.44 26.09
CA ALA A 532 -25.41 -24.90 26.15
C ALA A 532 -24.69 -25.58 24.98
N GLY A 533 -23.87 -26.59 25.31
CA GLY A 533 -23.16 -27.44 24.37
C GLY A 533 -22.64 -28.70 25.07
N THR A 534 -22.13 -29.67 24.30
CA THR A 534 -21.63 -30.94 24.86
C THR A 534 -20.21 -30.84 25.41
N SER A 535 -19.37 -29.99 24.81
CA SER A 535 -17.98 -29.78 25.21
C SER A 535 -17.49 -28.39 24.89
N PHE A 536 -16.60 -27.83 25.70
CA PHE A 536 -15.97 -26.55 25.42
C PHE A 536 -14.98 -26.63 24.25
N VAL A 537 -14.05 -27.58 24.32
CA VAL A 537 -13.06 -27.83 23.28
C VAL A 537 -13.37 -29.09 22.49
N HIS A 538 -13.73 -28.83 21.24
CA HIS A 538 -13.92 -29.68 20.07
C HIS A 538 -12.68 -30.43 19.56
N LEU A 539 -12.21 -31.51 20.18
CA LEU A 539 -11.03 -32.25 19.70
C LEU A 539 -11.38 -33.19 18.52
N ASN A 540 -10.98 -32.84 17.28
CA ASN A 540 -11.56 -33.41 16.05
C ASN A 540 -10.58 -34.14 15.09
N GLY A 541 -9.33 -34.40 15.45
CA GLY A 541 -8.37 -35.24 14.68
C GLY A 541 -7.39 -35.98 15.59
N ASP A 542 -6.17 -36.29 15.17
CA ASP A 542 -5.08 -36.78 16.07
C ASP A 542 -3.90 -35.79 16.13
N GLY A 543 -4.06 -34.65 15.47
CA GLY A 543 -3.06 -33.60 15.30
C GLY A 543 -2.93 -32.64 16.48
N GLU A 544 -3.71 -32.85 17.55
CA GLU A 544 -3.93 -31.89 18.64
C GLU A 544 -3.05 -32.20 19.86
N SER A 545 -2.39 -31.18 20.41
CA SER A 545 -1.74 -31.28 21.72
C SER A 545 -1.64 -29.92 22.41
N GLY A 546 -1.91 -29.88 23.70
CA GLY A 546 -2.02 -28.63 24.45
C GLY A 546 -2.65 -28.79 25.83
N VAL A 547 -3.13 -27.69 26.40
CA VAL A 547 -3.72 -27.63 27.75
C VAL A 547 -5.08 -26.93 27.71
N VAL A 548 -6.06 -27.49 28.43
CA VAL A 548 -7.37 -26.89 28.70
C VAL A 548 -7.56 -26.78 30.22
N CYS A 549 -7.48 -25.58 30.81
CA CYS A 549 -7.49 -25.44 32.26
C CYS A 549 -8.12 -24.15 32.80
N GLY A 550 -8.61 -24.18 34.04
CA GLY A 550 -9.09 -22.96 34.72
C GLY A 550 -10.30 -22.30 34.06
N ASN A 551 -11.06 -23.01 33.21
CA ASN A 551 -12.23 -22.45 32.54
C ASN A 551 -13.49 -22.67 33.37
N TYR A 552 -14.47 -21.77 33.23
CA TYR A 552 -15.79 -21.89 33.83
C TYR A 552 -16.86 -22.12 32.77
N LEU A 553 -17.56 -23.25 32.89
CA LEU A 553 -18.61 -23.70 31.98
C LEU A 553 -19.97 -23.50 32.65
N SER A 554 -20.69 -22.43 32.32
CA SER A 554 -21.94 -22.08 33.02
C SER A 554 -23.07 -23.11 32.87
N VAL A 555 -22.91 -24.09 31.96
CA VAL A 555 -23.90 -25.13 31.68
C VAL A 555 -23.56 -26.42 32.39
N SER A 556 -24.54 -26.95 33.13
CA SER A 556 -24.42 -28.22 33.84
C SER A 556 -24.22 -29.37 32.86
N GLY A 557 -23.27 -30.25 33.15
CA GLY A 557 -22.96 -31.43 32.32
C GLY A 557 -22.08 -31.17 31.11
N MET A 558 -21.71 -29.92 30.83
CA MET A 558 -20.74 -29.60 29.77
C MET A 558 -19.33 -30.06 30.19
N LEU A 559 -18.64 -30.79 29.30
CA LEU A 559 -17.28 -31.26 29.55
C LEU A 559 -16.23 -30.27 29.00
N PRO A 560 -15.04 -30.16 29.61
CA PRO A 560 -13.97 -29.34 29.04
C PRO A 560 -13.56 -29.78 27.63
N THR A 561 -13.52 -31.08 27.36
CA THR A 561 -13.29 -31.66 26.03
C THR A 561 -14.32 -32.76 25.74
N ASN A 562 -14.60 -33.01 24.45
CA ASN A 562 -15.50 -34.11 24.05
C ASN A 562 -14.88 -35.50 24.20
N THR A 563 -13.55 -35.58 24.20
CA THR A 563 -12.79 -36.82 24.32
C THR A 563 -11.47 -36.55 25.04
N GLN A 564 -10.88 -37.58 25.62
CA GLN A 564 -9.53 -37.54 26.17
C GLN A 564 -8.55 -37.96 25.08
N ARG A 565 -7.50 -37.18 24.87
CA ARG A 565 -6.51 -37.43 23.81
C ARG A 565 -5.10 -37.31 24.35
N ALA A 566 -4.28 -38.31 24.06
CA ALA A 566 -2.86 -38.29 24.42
C ALA A 566 -2.19 -37.00 23.91
N GLY A 567 -1.43 -36.33 24.78
CA GLY A 567 -0.84 -35.02 24.48
C GLY A 567 -1.74 -33.82 24.75
N VAL A 568 -2.98 -34.01 25.21
CA VAL A 568 -3.86 -32.94 25.71
C VAL A 568 -4.06 -33.08 27.23
N VAL A 569 -3.68 -32.07 28.00
CA VAL A 569 -3.92 -32.01 29.45
C VAL A 569 -5.18 -31.21 29.73
N VAL A 570 -6.05 -31.71 30.61
CA VAL A 570 -7.30 -31.10 31.03
C VAL A 570 -7.36 -31.10 32.56
N HIS A 571 -7.36 -29.95 33.21
CA HIS A 571 -7.39 -29.91 34.68
C HIS A 571 -7.98 -28.59 35.21
N SER A 572 -8.41 -28.58 36.47
CA SER A 572 -8.86 -27.35 37.15
C SER A 572 -9.98 -26.58 36.42
N ASN A 573 -10.82 -27.26 35.64
CA ASN A 573 -12.01 -26.65 35.03
C ASN A 573 -13.23 -26.88 35.93
N GLU A 574 -14.20 -25.99 35.84
CA GLU A 574 -15.42 -26.05 36.65
C GLU A 574 -16.65 -25.79 35.78
N SER A 575 -17.73 -26.50 36.08
CA SER A 575 -19.04 -26.26 35.51
C SER A 575 -20.00 -25.72 36.58
N SER A 576 -21.20 -25.29 36.20
CA SER A 576 -22.24 -24.97 37.19
C SER A 576 -22.65 -26.17 38.06
N GLY A 577 -22.28 -27.40 37.68
CA GLY A 577 -22.41 -28.61 38.50
C GLY A 577 -21.21 -28.92 39.41
N GLY A 578 -20.19 -28.06 39.46
CA GLY A 578 -18.96 -28.25 40.22
C GLY A 578 -17.75 -28.64 39.35
N LYS A 579 -16.69 -29.14 39.99
CA LYS A 579 -15.40 -29.45 39.34
C LYS A 579 -15.57 -30.49 38.22
N CYS A 580 -14.98 -30.21 37.06
CA CYS A 580 -15.01 -31.12 35.92
C CYS A 580 -13.97 -32.24 36.08
N PRO A 581 -14.15 -33.39 35.39
CA PRO A 581 -13.14 -34.45 35.35
C PRO A 581 -11.79 -33.94 34.82
N GLU A 582 -10.70 -34.44 35.41
CA GLU A 582 -9.33 -34.15 34.99
C GLU A 582 -8.75 -35.27 34.12
N TYR A 583 -7.80 -34.90 33.27
CA TYR A 583 -7.05 -35.80 32.41
C TYR A 583 -5.63 -35.27 32.21
N TRP A 584 -4.62 -36.05 32.56
CA TRP A 584 -3.22 -35.58 32.61
C TRP A 584 -2.41 -35.84 31.34
N GLY A 585 -3.09 -36.05 30.19
CA GLY A 585 -2.43 -36.11 28.88
C GLY A 585 -1.59 -37.37 28.59
N PHE A 586 -1.58 -38.35 29.49
CA PHE A 586 -0.78 -39.56 29.34
C PHE A 586 -1.28 -40.45 28.19
N ALA A 587 -0.39 -40.78 27.25
CA ALA A 587 -0.26 -42.18 26.86
C ALA A 587 0.35 -42.91 28.06
N GLN A 588 -0.18 -44.06 28.49
CA GLN A 588 0.20 -44.82 29.71
C GLN A 588 1.72 -44.99 29.95
N TRP A 589 2.41 -43.95 30.40
CA TRP A 589 3.81 -44.00 30.77
C TRP A 589 3.99 -43.32 32.12
N GLY A 590 3.82 -44.13 33.16
CA GLY A 590 4.68 -44.00 34.33
C GLY A 590 4.04 -43.47 35.60
N ALA A 591 2.76 -43.69 35.83
CA ALA A 591 2.19 -43.76 37.18
C ALA A 591 1.08 -44.83 37.14
N ALA A 592 1.36 -46.02 37.66
CA ALA A 592 0.35 -47.07 37.82
C ALA A 592 0.39 -47.59 39.25
N ASP A 593 -0.75 -47.47 39.94
CA ASP A 593 -0.92 -48.01 41.28
C ASP A 593 -1.65 -49.34 41.24
N GLY A 594 -1.29 -50.27 42.11
CA GLY A 594 -1.98 -51.56 42.20
C GLY A 594 -1.73 -52.28 43.52
N ALA A 595 -2.57 -53.28 43.79
CA ALA A 595 -2.39 -54.20 44.91
C ALA A 595 -1.67 -55.47 44.46
N PHE A 596 -0.94 -56.10 45.38
CA PHE A 596 -0.35 -57.43 45.20
C PHE A 596 -0.30 -58.17 46.54
N THR A 597 -0.01 -59.46 46.51
CA THR A 597 0.18 -60.29 47.71
C THR A 597 1.43 -61.13 47.56
N PHE A 598 2.24 -61.20 48.62
CA PHE A 598 3.33 -62.16 48.68
C PHE A 598 2.85 -63.59 48.89
N THR A 599 3.59 -64.54 48.33
CA THR A 599 3.51 -65.98 48.58
C THR A 599 4.87 -66.48 49.04
N ASP A 600 4.94 -67.71 49.55
CA ASP A 600 6.22 -68.31 49.90
C ASP A 600 7.12 -68.50 48.67
N GLY A 601 8.26 -67.82 48.67
CA GLY A 601 9.29 -67.90 47.65
C GLY A 601 10.48 -68.79 48.04
N SER A 602 10.43 -69.42 49.22
CA SER A 602 11.52 -70.29 49.72
C SER A 602 11.44 -71.74 49.21
N GLY A 603 10.31 -72.09 48.58
CA GLY A 603 9.96 -73.45 48.15
C GLY A 603 9.44 -74.33 49.29
N ALA A 604 9.21 -73.78 50.48
CA ALA A 604 8.73 -74.50 51.65
C ALA A 604 7.22 -74.74 51.70
N ASN A 605 6.50 -74.18 50.71
CA ASN A 605 5.05 -74.22 50.62
C ASN A 605 4.41 -73.66 51.89
N LEU A 606 4.99 -72.61 52.46
CA LEU A 606 4.44 -71.94 53.63
C LEU A 606 3.19 -71.15 53.25
N GLU A 607 2.14 -71.31 54.04
CA GLU A 607 0.95 -70.48 53.95
C GLU A 607 1.17 -69.21 54.78
N LEU A 608 1.53 -68.12 54.10
CA LEU A 608 1.73 -66.81 54.72
C LEU A 608 0.38 -66.21 55.11
N ALA A 609 0.30 -65.65 56.32
CA ALA A 609 -0.92 -65.07 56.85
C ALA A 609 -0.91 -63.54 56.75
N ASN A 610 -2.11 -62.94 56.70
CA ASN A 610 -2.34 -61.49 56.65
C ASN A 610 -1.47 -60.77 55.61
N VAL A 611 -1.49 -61.25 54.37
CA VAL A 611 -0.64 -60.70 53.32
C VAL A 611 -1.35 -59.56 52.60
N ALA A 612 -0.71 -58.39 52.57
CA ALA A 612 -1.20 -57.23 51.82
C ALA A 612 -0.03 -56.45 51.24
N GLY A 613 -0.13 -56.05 49.97
CA GLY A 613 0.88 -55.26 49.27
C GLY A 613 0.27 -54.21 48.36
N ARG A 614 0.96 -53.08 48.22
CA ARG A 614 0.65 -52.01 47.25
C ARG A 614 1.91 -51.57 46.54
N TYR A 615 1.77 -51.17 45.28
CA TYR A 615 2.87 -50.60 44.51
C TYR A 615 2.43 -49.38 43.71
N THR A 616 3.42 -48.52 43.42
CA THR A 616 3.34 -47.39 42.50
C THR A 616 4.47 -47.53 41.49
N ARG A 617 4.12 -47.60 40.20
CA ARG A 617 5.07 -47.66 39.09
C ARG A 617 5.33 -46.27 38.54
N ILE A 618 6.57 -45.78 38.64
CA ILE A 618 7.03 -44.54 38.00
C ILE A 618 8.03 -44.85 36.87
N GLY A 619 7.59 -44.77 35.62
CA GLY A 619 8.37 -45.17 34.45
C GLY A 619 8.78 -46.65 34.49
N ARG A 620 10.08 -46.92 34.61
CA ARG A 620 10.65 -48.26 34.82
C ARG A 620 10.88 -48.61 36.29
N ASN A 621 10.61 -47.70 37.21
CA ASN A 621 10.79 -47.94 38.65
C ASN A 621 9.46 -48.36 39.28
N ILE A 622 9.53 -49.33 40.18
CA ILE A 622 8.43 -49.78 41.01
C ILE A 622 8.78 -49.43 42.45
N PHE A 623 7.90 -48.72 43.15
CA PHE A 623 7.95 -48.52 44.59
C PHE A 623 6.86 -49.38 45.21
N TRP A 624 7.15 -50.12 46.27
CA TRP A 624 6.17 -51.03 46.86
C TRP A 624 6.27 -51.04 48.38
N GLN A 625 5.16 -51.43 49.00
CA GLN A 625 4.99 -51.58 50.44
C GLN A 625 4.18 -52.85 50.69
N ALA A 626 4.46 -53.58 51.76
CA ALA A 626 3.72 -54.79 52.10
C ALA A 626 3.77 -55.12 53.59
N TYR A 627 2.83 -55.98 53.99
CA TYR A 627 2.77 -56.61 55.29
C TYR A 627 2.60 -58.12 55.12
N VAL A 628 3.31 -58.91 55.93
CA VAL A 628 3.27 -60.38 55.90
C VAL A 628 3.51 -60.96 57.29
N VAL A 629 2.82 -62.05 57.60
CA VAL A 629 3.05 -62.86 58.81
C VAL A 629 3.49 -64.26 58.40
N TYR A 630 4.67 -64.66 58.87
CA TYR A 630 5.16 -66.02 58.68
C TYR A 630 4.40 -66.98 59.61
N PRO A 631 4.00 -68.18 59.12
CA PRO A 631 3.38 -69.18 59.97
C PRO A 631 4.39 -69.73 60.99
N THR A 632 3.90 -70.50 61.96
CA THR A 632 4.80 -71.28 62.82
C THR A 632 5.40 -72.42 61.99
N THR A 633 6.73 -72.47 61.90
CA THR A 633 7.47 -73.46 61.11
C THR A 633 8.84 -73.76 61.75
N SER A 634 9.37 -74.94 61.46
CA SER A 634 10.75 -75.35 61.79
C SER A 634 11.65 -75.45 60.55
N ASP A 635 11.16 -75.00 59.38
CA ASP A 635 11.88 -75.10 58.12
C ASP A 635 13.14 -74.23 58.11
N THR A 636 14.29 -74.81 57.77
CA THR A 636 15.58 -74.11 57.84
C THR A 636 16.02 -73.53 56.49
N ARG A 637 15.19 -73.55 55.45
CA ARG A 637 15.53 -72.91 54.17
C ARG A 637 15.48 -71.40 54.30
N GLN A 638 16.18 -70.72 53.40
CA GLN A 638 16.20 -69.27 53.35
C GLN A 638 14.79 -68.71 53.10
N ALA A 639 14.36 -67.81 53.97
CA ALA A 639 13.12 -67.08 53.84
C ALA A 639 13.15 -66.20 52.58
N SER A 640 12.14 -66.37 51.75
CA SER A 640 11.95 -65.67 50.49
C SER A 640 10.45 -65.47 50.25
N LEU A 641 10.09 -64.35 49.65
CA LEU A 641 8.73 -63.93 49.34
C LEU A 641 8.64 -63.73 47.83
N ALA A 642 7.69 -64.40 47.18
CA ALA A 642 7.41 -64.25 45.75
C ALA A 642 6.10 -63.48 45.53
N GLY A 643 5.88 -62.90 44.35
CA GLY A 643 4.62 -62.24 44.01
C GLY A 643 4.70 -60.71 43.87
N LEU A 644 5.90 -60.15 43.70
CA LEU A 644 6.01 -58.77 43.20
C LEU A 644 5.27 -58.62 41.86
N PRO A 645 4.65 -57.46 41.58
CA PRO A 645 3.73 -57.28 40.45
C PRO A 645 4.37 -57.48 39.08
N LEU A 646 5.68 -57.20 38.96
CA LEU A 646 6.46 -57.33 37.73
C LEU A 646 7.86 -57.85 38.06
N ALA A 647 8.48 -58.60 37.16
CA ALA A 647 9.84 -59.10 37.34
C ALA A 647 10.87 -57.97 37.18
N ALA A 648 11.88 -57.92 38.06
CA ALA A 648 12.94 -56.92 37.96
C ALA A 648 13.89 -57.17 36.77
N SER A 649 14.48 -56.09 36.26
CA SER A 649 15.40 -56.10 35.13
C SER A 649 16.68 -56.92 35.39
N GLY A 650 17.24 -57.49 34.32
CA GLY A 650 18.50 -58.24 34.37
C GLY A 650 19.71 -57.34 34.66
N GLY A 651 20.55 -57.75 35.61
CA GLY A 651 21.76 -57.01 36.03
C GLY A 651 21.81 -56.77 37.54
N PHE A 652 22.93 -56.27 38.08
CA PHE A 652 23.05 -55.95 39.51
C PHE A 652 22.46 -54.57 39.88
N VAL A 653 22.38 -53.65 38.91
CA VAL A 653 22.04 -52.24 39.14
C VAL A 653 20.53 -51.99 39.24
N GLY A 654 19.70 -52.89 38.69
CA GLY A 654 18.23 -52.83 38.78
C GLY A 654 17.62 -53.49 40.02
N ARG A 655 18.47 -54.08 40.90
CA ARG A 655 18.08 -54.87 42.08
C ARG A 655 18.14 -54.06 43.36
N THR A 656 17.62 -52.84 43.34
CA THR A 656 17.43 -52.13 44.59
C THR A 656 16.51 -52.98 45.47
N GLY A 657 16.95 -53.23 46.70
CA GLY A 657 16.26 -54.12 47.62
C GLY A 657 15.08 -53.42 48.28
N GLY A 658 14.76 -53.89 49.47
CA GLY A 658 13.85 -53.20 50.38
C GLY A 658 14.41 -53.16 51.79
N THR A 659 13.61 -52.60 52.68
CA THR A 659 13.86 -52.61 54.11
C THR A 659 12.72 -53.33 54.82
N VAL A 660 13.01 -53.83 56.01
CA VAL A 660 11.99 -54.19 56.98
C VAL A 660 11.78 -52.96 57.86
N ASP A 661 10.65 -52.29 57.64
CA ASP A 661 10.30 -51.04 58.34
C ASP A 661 10.00 -51.31 59.82
N ALA A 662 9.38 -52.45 60.13
CA ALA A 662 9.10 -52.91 61.49
C ALA A 662 8.96 -54.43 61.56
N THR A 663 9.39 -55.03 62.67
CA THR A 663 9.26 -56.48 62.92
C THR A 663 9.34 -56.82 64.40
N ASN A 664 8.74 -57.96 64.79
CA ASN A 664 8.90 -58.58 66.11
C ASN A 664 9.91 -59.76 66.11
N ALA A 665 10.70 -59.92 65.03
CA ALA A 665 11.66 -61.01 64.89
C ALA A 665 12.86 -60.90 65.85
N SER A 666 13.15 -59.70 66.39
CA SER A 666 14.38 -59.43 67.17
C SER A 666 15.66 -59.79 66.40
N LEU A 667 15.63 -59.60 65.08
CA LEU A 667 16.72 -59.86 64.14
C LEU A 667 16.98 -58.60 63.32
N ASP A 668 18.23 -58.39 62.89
CA ASP A 668 18.57 -57.30 61.99
C ASP A 668 18.34 -57.68 60.53
N LEU A 669 17.16 -57.33 59.99
CA LEU A 669 16.66 -57.84 58.71
C LEU A 669 16.82 -56.82 57.56
N ALA A 670 17.21 -57.30 56.39
CA ALA A 670 17.15 -56.57 55.12
C ALA A 670 16.35 -57.37 54.09
N ILE A 671 15.76 -56.66 53.13
CA ILE A 671 15.13 -57.29 51.98
C ILE A 671 16.05 -57.15 50.78
N TRP A 672 16.46 -58.29 50.25
CA TRP A 672 17.32 -58.37 49.09
C TRP A 672 16.52 -58.84 47.89
N HIS A 673 16.54 -58.11 46.78
CA HIS A 673 15.85 -58.57 45.58
C HIS A 673 16.56 -59.80 45.00
N GLY A 674 15.81 -60.86 44.67
CA GLY A 674 16.35 -62.17 44.32
C GLY A 674 17.15 -62.23 43.00
N SER A 675 17.12 -63.39 42.35
CA SER A 675 17.76 -63.62 41.04
C SER A 675 17.30 -62.61 39.97
N PRO A 676 18.12 -62.30 38.95
CA PRO A 676 17.70 -61.44 37.86
C PRO A 676 16.46 -62.03 37.15
N ASN A 677 15.56 -61.16 36.68
CA ASN A 677 14.25 -61.55 36.11
C ASN A 677 13.32 -62.27 37.10
N SER A 678 13.47 -62.04 38.41
CA SER A 678 12.57 -62.57 39.43
C SER A 678 11.52 -61.56 39.88
N SER A 679 10.39 -62.07 40.35
CA SER A 679 9.37 -61.33 41.13
C SER A 679 9.44 -61.67 42.62
N SER A 680 10.60 -62.15 43.10
CA SER A 680 10.83 -62.54 44.48
C SER A 680 11.92 -61.73 45.18
N VAL A 681 11.79 -61.65 46.50
CA VAL A 681 12.75 -61.03 47.41
C VAL A 681 13.12 -62.02 48.51
N SER A 682 14.38 -61.99 48.93
CA SER A 682 14.91 -62.81 50.02
C SER A 682 15.09 -61.98 51.29
N VAL A 683 14.89 -62.60 52.44
CA VAL A 683 15.19 -61.99 53.73
C VAL A 683 16.62 -62.36 54.13
N MET A 684 17.41 -61.36 54.49
CA MET A 684 18.83 -61.53 54.85
C MET A 684 19.15 -60.72 56.10
N ASN A 685 20.27 -61.04 56.76
CA ASN A 685 20.81 -60.20 57.80
C ASN A 685 21.44 -58.94 57.17
N ARG A 686 21.08 -57.75 57.65
CA ARG A 686 21.54 -56.49 57.05
C ARG A 686 23.06 -56.28 57.12
N GLN A 687 23.68 -56.69 58.23
CA GLN A 687 25.11 -56.49 58.47
C GLN A 687 25.97 -57.59 57.86
N THR A 688 25.54 -58.85 58.00
CA THR A 688 26.37 -60.00 57.63
C THR A 688 26.04 -60.59 56.26
N LEU A 689 24.93 -60.15 55.63
CA LEU A 689 24.37 -60.74 54.41
C LEU A 689 24.06 -62.24 54.51
N ALA A 690 24.04 -62.79 55.73
CA ALA A 690 23.67 -64.18 55.96
C ALA A 690 22.17 -64.40 55.65
N ALA A 691 21.85 -65.56 55.08
CA ALA A 691 20.48 -65.97 54.86
C ALA A 691 19.71 -66.06 56.19
N ILE A 692 18.52 -65.46 56.23
CA ILE A 692 17.57 -65.66 57.34
C ILE A 692 16.68 -66.83 56.96
N THR A 693 16.51 -67.79 57.86
CA THR A 693 15.71 -68.99 57.62
C THR A 693 14.24 -68.79 57.97
N ASN A 694 13.36 -69.60 57.37
CA ASN A 694 11.93 -69.61 57.70
C ASN A 694 11.69 -69.87 59.20
N ALA A 695 12.45 -70.79 59.83
CA ALA A 695 12.39 -71.09 61.25
C ALA A 695 12.72 -69.87 62.13
N GLN A 696 13.64 -69.00 61.70
CA GLN A 696 13.98 -67.76 62.40
C GLN A 696 12.87 -66.70 62.31
N LEU A 697 12.04 -66.76 61.26
CA LEU A 697 10.86 -65.91 61.10
C LEU A 697 9.56 -66.58 61.55
N SER A 698 9.63 -67.78 62.14
CA SER A 698 8.48 -68.54 62.60
C SER A 698 7.57 -67.72 63.54
N GLY A 699 6.31 -67.51 63.13
CA GLY A 699 5.33 -66.70 63.85
C GLY A 699 5.62 -65.19 63.89
N LYS A 700 6.56 -64.69 63.07
CA LYS A 700 6.99 -63.28 63.06
C LYS A 700 6.28 -62.48 61.97
N GLN A 701 6.17 -61.19 62.22
CA GLN A 701 5.52 -60.23 61.33
C GLN A 701 6.57 -59.31 60.70
N LEU A 702 6.40 -58.98 59.43
CA LEU A 702 7.25 -58.05 58.70
C LEU A 702 6.40 -56.96 58.04
N TYR A 703 6.72 -55.70 58.33
CA TYR A 703 6.32 -54.54 57.54
C TYR A 703 7.47 -54.19 56.61
N LEU A 704 7.19 -54.11 55.32
CA LEU A 704 8.18 -54.09 54.26
C LEU A 704 7.94 -52.90 53.32
N SER A 705 9.02 -52.29 52.85
CA SER A 705 8.98 -51.36 51.73
C SER A 705 10.21 -51.53 50.86
N GLY A 706 10.09 -51.21 49.58
CA GLY A 706 11.20 -51.35 48.64
C GLY A 706 10.96 -50.67 47.31
N HIS A 707 11.98 -50.73 46.47
CA HIS A 707 11.85 -50.28 45.09
C HIS A 707 12.73 -51.12 44.18
N TYR A 708 12.38 -51.26 42.90
CA TYR A 708 13.18 -51.96 41.90
C TYR A 708 12.92 -51.44 40.49
N THR A 709 13.77 -51.79 39.53
CA THR A 709 13.60 -51.40 38.12
C THR A 709 13.21 -52.60 37.26
N ILE A 710 12.24 -52.43 36.35
CA ILE A 710 11.76 -53.43 35.37
C ILE A 710 12.35 -53.26 33.98
#